data_AF-A0A836SI73-F1
#
_entry.id   AF-A0A836SI73-F1
#
_cell.length_a   1.000
_cell.length_b   1.000
_cell.length_c   1.000
_cell.angle_alpha   90.00
_cell.angle_beta   90.00
_cell.angle_gamma   90.00
#
_symmetry.space_group_name_H-M   'P 1'
#
loop_
_entity.id
_entity.type
_entity.pdbx_description
1 polymer ?
#
loop_
_entity_poly.entity_id
_entity_poly.type
_entity_poly.pdbx_seq_one_letter_code
_entity_poly.pdbx_strand_id
1 'polypeptide(L)'
;MSQIYPLDTVIRRVNYSELPKTDSPSKRGVMIDKTGKHLPKKPLFGEVRCYLVSALHSAEGQISDCKIKDISTGLAISLNVTYEVSCQLEQAVKVVQALYDGPNPTAVLNELICRWLQEFARLQKQEDNYFIQGYFHGLKKQAENELKRCAKEEIGLMLEARLSLRDADKIKPVQIHSQFFPVRVKDYNKELSLKIAEAMLQVNEDNKIDIVATNEQESQLQQLLQQKIGVFLRENVILQEFVYQLNGKLRDKLVTYLNDHFLLNRGRKISYLALDSSDIGSLRPEESSLFKYEIECSIKHCPEPIRVEHEVLMNLTDIGQYQATRIDDLKEWLFKKVEKITQTLLLNMQYADLILDFDKKSDDPKKIENQIKAKVKQEANAIGYDVEHLFIIPNLEPITLKRDGIFLEEKGEFVTKDTRVKGCLKIVVKAEVNNLESLRDYLSPHKRVLNEIKRVIFEQAQLLIHDMEPERFYMRFSGHDPDQEKVSVEQLLREDITQKLKNTFSLTSISVMPKADQENDVLAKRFHALQESFHEFQFETSPIREGGKEESVTFTGKFKVWTVCDWHTFQINNYKSLDKEINDIQEVLQRDIKATLETVPSHLIRYKDQKTKRDVLKTFNYSVKRIAKQFGLMVEIVNIERSLTQSEQFAVTVRNGHHQRALDRLEIENQMAGKTNQADIDKLDVLYEKEKELIEAGYADDDPDRIANRKNIENIRGTNPTYSIVSEIRPQLSQLTSERPADEDFSFDDFHQALQNPALSSEQPTKRLKKDTKEEDDE
;
A
#
# COMPACT_ATOMS: atom_id res chain seq x y z
N MET A 1 -64.17 60.48 62.05
CA MET A 1 -62.99 59.76 62.57
C MET A 1 -61.76 60.47 62.02
N SER A 2 -60.91 60.99 62.90
CA SER A 2 -59.69 61.68 62.50
C SER A 2 -58.74 60.67 61.84
N GLN A 3 -58.24 60.99 60.65
CA GLN A 3 -57.21 60.18 59.98
C GLN A 3 -55.98 60.13 60.88
N ILE A 4 -55.52 58.92 61.23
CA ILE A 4 -54.32 58.72 62.04
C ILE A 4 -53.12 58.69 61.09
N TYR A 5 -52.15 59.58 61.34
CA TYR A 5 -50.91 59.65 60.58
C TYR A 5 -49.77 58.96 61.33
N PRO A 6 -48.76 58.43 60.62
CA PRO A 6 -47.64 57.73 61.25
C PRO A 6 -46.94 58.51 62.36
N LEU A 7 -46.82 59.84 62.21
CA LEU A 7 -46.11 60.69 63.17
C LEU A 7 -46.97 61.11 64.38
N ASP A 8 -48.27 60.78 64.41
CA ASP A 8 -49.19 61.25 65.45
C ASP A 8 -48.84 60.74 66.87
N THR A 9 -48.03 59.68 66.97
CA THR A 9 -47.51 59.16 68.25
C THR A 9 -46.38 60.03 68.83
N VAL A 10 -45.72 60.83 68.00
CA VAL A 10 -44.59 61.72 68.34
C VAL A 10 -45.05 63.18 68.36
N ILE A 11 -45.77 63.63 67.32
CA ILE A 11 -46.36 64.97 67.23
C ILE A 11 -47.70 64.88 66.50
N ARG A 12 -48.75 65.37 67.16
CA ARG A 12 -50.08 65.49 66.54
C ARG A 12 -50.70 66.84 66.81
N ARG A 13 -51.49 67.32 65.86
CA ARG A 13 -52.32 68.51 66.03
C ARG A 13 -53.51 68.16 66.91
N VAL A 14 -53.78 68.98 67.92
CA VAL A 14 -54.85 68.78 68.90
C VAL A 14 -55.68 70.04 69.05
N ASN A 15 -56.88 69.91 69.62
CA ASN A 15 -57.63 71.07 70.07
C ASN A 15 -57.00 71.65 71.34
N TYR A 16 -57.21 72.94 71.61
CA TYR A 16 -56.69 73.60 72.81
C TYR A 16 -57.15 72.90 74.11
N SER A 17 -58.37 72.35 74.14
CA SER A 17 -58.93 71.59 75.27
C SER A 17 -58.19 70.29 75.58
N GLU A 18 -57.41 69.78 74.63
CA GLU A 18 -56.66 68.52 74.74
C GLU A 18 -55.19 68.73 75.16
N LEU A 19 -54.74 69.99 75.28
CA LEU A 19 -53.41 70.29 75.80
C LEU A 19 -53.34 70.01 77.31
N PRO A 20 -52.24 69.43 77.82
CA PRO A 20 -52.07 69.22 79.24
C PRO A 20 -52.00 70.56 79.98
N LYS A 21 -52.61 70.64 81.16
CA LYS A 21 -52.59 71.86 82.01
C LYS A 21 -51.19 72.18 82.55
N THR A 22 -50.34 71.16 82.66
CA THR A 22 -48.93 71.23 83.08
C THR A 22 -48.14 70.22 82.25
N ASP A 23 -46.92 70.58 81.83
CA ASP A 23 -46.06 69.67 81.08
C ASP A 23 -45.76 68.40 81.90
N SER A 24 -45.83 67.26 81.23
CA SER A 24 -45.47 65.95 81.78
C SER A 24 -43.99 65.68 81.48
N PRO A 25 -43.28 64.85 82.29
CA PRO A 25 -41.93 64.39 81.95
C PRO A 25 -41.86 63.61 80.63
N SER A 26 -43.01 63.34 80.00
CA SER A 26 -43.14 62.48 78.83
C SER A 26 -43.96 63.09 77.68
N LYS A 27 -44.67 64.21 77.93
CA LYS A 27 -45.52 64.91 76.95
C LYS A 27 -45.48 66.42 77.16
N ARG A 28 -45.39 67.17 76.08
CA ARG A 28 -45.36 68.65 76.09
C ARG A 28 -46.37 69.24 75.13
N GLY A 29 -47.15 70.19 75.62
CA GLY A 29 -48.06 70.98 74.80
C GLY A 29 -47.34 72.17 74.18
N VAL A 30 -47.50 72.37 72.87
CA VAL A 30 -46.88 73.50 72.16
C VAL A 30 -47.94 74.26 71.39
N MET A 31 -48.01 75.57 71.61
CA MET A 31 -48.87 76.48 70.88
C MET A 31 -48.04 77.34 69.94
N ILE A 32 -48.52 77.51 68.72
CA ILE A 32 -47.92 78.41 67.74
C ILE A 32 -48.98 79.31 67.12
N ASP A 33 -48.57 80.49 66.69
CA ASP A 33 -49.40 81.36 65.84
C ASP A 33 -49.38 80.92 64.37
N LYS A 34 -50.11 81.66 63.52
CA LYS A 34 -50.13 81.45 62.06
C LYS A 34 -48.77 81.58 61.37
N THR A 35 -47.79 82.21 62.03
CA THR A 35 -46.43 82.42 61.51
C THR A 35 -45.43 81.37 62.02
N GLY A 36 -45.90 80.38 62.81
CA GLY A 36 -45.04 79.36 63.40
C GLY A 36 -44.30 79.82 64.66
N LYS A 37 -44.60 81.01 65.20
CA LYS A 37 -43.94 81.50 66.42
C LYS A 37 -44.56 80.85 67.64
N HIS A 38 -43.71 80.31 68.52
CA HIS A 38 -44.13 79.70 69.79
C HIS A 38 -44.81 80.72 70.71
N LEU A 39 -45.98 80.35 71.23
CA LEU A 39 -46.80 81.14 72.15
C LEU A 39 -46.75 80.51 73.55
N PRO A 40 -46.17 81.17 74.56
CA PRO A 40 -46.11 80.61 75.91
C PRO A 40 -47.48 80.56 76.60
N LYS A 41 -48.47 81.33 76.12
CA LYS A 41 -49.85 81.38 76.61
C LYS A 41 -50.82 81.65 75.46
N LYS A 42 -52.09 81.24 75.61
CA LYS A 42 -53.15 81.50 74.62
C LYS A 42 -53.41 83.02 74.49
N PRO A 43 -53.28 83.60 73.28
CA PRO A 43 -53.60 85.01 73.04
C PRO A 43 -55.11 85.26 73.08
N LEU A 44 -55.50 86.50 73.38
CA LEU A 44 -56.91 86.93 73.43
C LEU A 44 -57.55 87.00 72.03
N PHE A 45 -56.75 87.19 70.97
CA PHE A 45 -57.19 87.23 69.57
C PHE A 45 -56.16 86.53 68.68
N GLY A 46 -56.61 85.92 67.58
CA GLY A 46 -55.76 85.26 66.58
C GLY A 46 -55.94 83.73 66.50
N GLU A 47 -55.60 83.16 65.34
CA GLU A 47 -55.63 81.72 65.12
C GLU A 47 -54.42 81.06 65.80
N VAL A 48 -54.69 80.03 66.62
CA VAL A 48 -53.67 79.27 67.34
C VAL A 48 -53.73 77.83 66.89
N ARG A 49 -52.57 77.27 66.53
CA ARG A 49 -52.43 75.83 66.29
C ARG A 49 -51.77 75.20 67.51
N CYS A 50 -52.40 74.15 68.02
CA CYS A 50 -51.95 73.44 69.21
C CYS A 50 -51.44 72.07 68.79
N TYR A 51 -50.27 71.70 69.31
CA TYR A 51 -49.63 70.40 69.06
C TYR A 51 -49.30 69.74 70.38
N LEU A 52 -49.46 68.42 70.41
CA LEU A 52 -48.99 67.58 71.50
C LEU A 52 -47.77 66.81 71.03
N VAL A 53 -46.64 67.01 71.70
CA VAL A 53 -45.39 66.29 71.44
C VAL A 53 -45.15 65.26 72.53
N SER A 54 -44.77 64.04 72.15
CA SER A 54 -44.52 62.92 73.05
C SER A 54 -43.10 62.39 72.87
N ALA A 55 -42.42 62.10 74.00
CA ALA A 55 -41.10 61.48 74.01
C ALA A 55 -41.12 59.99 74.37
N LEU A 56 -42.30 59.42 74.63
CA LEU A 56 -42.45 58.00 75.04
C LEU A 56 -42.43 57.02 73.89
N HIS A 57 -42.74 57.49 72.69
CA HIS A 57 -43.03 56.64 71.55
C HIS A 57 -42.18 57.10 70.39
N SER A 58 -41.72 56.14 69.59
CA SER A 58 -41.26 56.40 68.24
C SER A 58 -42.42 56.28 67.25
N ALA A 59 -42.22 56.86 66.07
CA ALA A 59 -43.08 56.71 64.92
C ALA A 59 -42.27 56.10 63.78
N GLU A 60 -42.85 55.12 63.09
CA GLU A 60 -42.28 54.55 61.87
C GLU A 60 -43.00 55.14 60.65
N GLY A 61 -42.25 55.53 59.63
CA GLY A 61 -42.78 56.06 58.39
C GLY A 61 -42.07 55.51 57.16
N GLN A 62 -42.71 55.66 56.01
CA GLN A 62 -42.17 55.23 54.72
C GLN A 62 -42.47 56.26 53.63
N ILE A 63 -41.49 56.46 52.74
CA ILE A 63 -41.57 57.22 51.50
C ILE A 63 -41.27 56.25 50.35
N SER A 64 -42.20 56.10 49.40
CA SER A 64 -42.08 55.08 48.34
C SER A 64 -41.51 55.60 47.02
N ASP A 65 -41.25 56.90 46.88
CA ASP A 65 -40.77 57.50 45.62
C ASP A 65 -40.00 58.80 45.81
N CYS A 66 -38.86 58.74 46.50
CA CYS A 66 -37.93 59.87 46.55
C CYS A 66 -37.02 59.85 45.31
N LYS A 67 -37.29 60.73 44.34
CA LYS A 67 -36.53 60.80 43.08
C LYS A 67 -35.25 61.61 43.23
N ILE A 68 -34.14 60.98 42.85
CA ILE A 68 -32.83 61.61 42.69
C ILE A 68 -32.48 61.61 41.21
N LYS A 69 -32.20 62.80 40.68
CA LYS A 69 -31.82 63.00 39.27
C LYS A 69 -30.42 63.59 39.20
N ASP A 70 -29.60 63.01 38.35
CA ASP A 70 -28.33 63.59 37.96
C ASP A 70 -28.42 64.16 36.54
N ILE A 71 -28.45 65.49 36.45
CA ILE A 71 -28.59 66.22 35.19
C ILE A 71 -27.36 66.04 34.29
N SER A 72 -26.16 65.85 34.85
CA SER A 72 -24.93 65.72 34.03
C SER A 72 -24.87 64.39 33.29
N THR A 73 -25.33 63.32 33.94
CA THR A 73 -25.29 61.97 33.39
C THR A 73 -26.63 61.59 32.74
N GLY A 74 -27.69 62.37 32.95
CA GLY A 74 -29.04 62.08 32.49
C GLY A 74 -29.72 60.95 33.28
N LEU A 75 -29.08 60.44 34.32
CA LEU A 75 -29.54 59.30 35.10
C LEU A 75 -30.54 59.73 36.18
N ALA A 76 -31.48 58.85 36.51
CA ALA A 76 -32.43 59.07 37.59
C ALA A 76 -32.74 57.77 38.32
N ILE A 77 -32.82 57.83 39.64
CA ILE A 77 -33.23 56.70 40.47
C ILE A 77 -34.35 57.13 41.43
N SER A 78 -35.20 56.17 41.80
CA SER A 78 -36.22 56.32 42.84
C SER A 78 -35.81 55.53 44.07
N LEU A 79 -35.79 56.22 45.22
CA LEU A 79 -35.48 55.63 46.52
C LEU A 79 -36.75 55.44 47.35
N ASN A 80 -36.82 54.29 48.01
CA ASN A 80 -37.68 54.03 49.14
C ASN A 80 -36.93 54.41 50.42
N VAL A 81 -37.53 55.26 51.25
CA VAL A 81 -36.99 55.64 52.56
C VAL A 81 -37.89 55.05 53.63
N THR A 82 -37.38 54.16 54.47
CA THR A 82 -38.04 53.76 55.71
C THR A 82 -37.35 54.45 56.86
N TYR A 83 -38.11 54.99 57.80
CA TYR A 83 -37.52 55.73 58.91
C TYR A 83 -38.26 55.47 60.22
N GLU A 84 -37.52 55.59 61.31
CA GLU A 84 -38.03 55.67 62.68
C GLU A 84 -37.64 57.04 63.25
N VAL A 85 -38.59 57.72 63.88
CA VAL A 85 -38.37 59.02 64.51
C VAL A 85 -38.84 59.06 65.95
N SER A 86 -38.07 59.75 66.78
CA SER A 86 -38.45 60.10 68.15
C SER A 86 -38.06 61.55 68.47
N CYS A 87 -38.64 62.10 69.53
CA CYS A 87 -38.40 63.48 69.96
C CYS A 87 -37.94 63.51 71.42
N GLN A 88 -36.94 64.33 71.72
CA GLN A 88 -36.62 64.72 73.10
C GLN A 88 -37.47 65.92 73.50
N LEU A 89 -38.00 65.97 74.73
CA LEU A 89 -38.95 67.02 75.13
C LEU A 89 -38.33 68.43 75.14
N GLU A 90 -37.00 68.56 75.31
CA GLU A 90 -36.34 69.86 75.21
C GLU A 90 -36.48 70.45 73.79
N GLN A 91 -36.61 69.59 72.77
CA GLN A 91 -36.71 69.97 71.36
C GLN A 91 -38.16 70.14 70.88
N ALA A 92 -39.17 69.88 71.71
CA ALA A 92 -40.58 69.85 71.29
C ALA A 92 -41.05 71.12 70.58
N VAL A 93 -40.59 72.30 71.05
CA VAL A 93 -40.92 73.59 70.41
C VAL A 93 -40.33 73.63 69.00
N LYS A 94 -39.07 73.27 68.84
CA LYS A 94 -38.35 73.26 67.56
C LYS A 94 -39.00 72.30 66.55
N VAL A 95 -39.38 71.10 67.00
CA VAL A 95 -40.07 70.11 66.16
C VAL A 95 -41.39 70.65 65.63
N VAL A 96 -42.18 71.30 66.49
CA VAL A 96 -43.46 71.90 66.08
C VAL A 96 -43.23 73.06 65.11
N GLN A 97 -42.24 73.91 65.37
CA GLN A 97 -41.91 75.03 64.48
C GLN A 97 -41.39 74.58 63.11
N ALA A 98 -40.78 73.40 63.01
CA ALA A 98 -40.30 72.85 61.75
C ALA A 98 -41.38 72.05 60.98
N LEU A 99 -42.39 71.50 61.66
CA LEU A 99 -43.38 70.58 61.06
C LEU A 99 -44.81 71.13 61.00
N TYR A 100 -45.04 72.40 61.38
CA TYR A 100 -46.40 72.96 61.44
C TYR A 100 -47.00 73.35 60.09
N ASP A 101 -46.15 73.66 59.11
CA ASP A 101 -46.55 74.29 57.86
C ASP A 101 -46.79 73.25 56.77
N GLY A 102 -47.97 72.62 56.84
CA GLY A 102 -48.39 71.62 55.87
C GLY A 102 -49.69 70.92 56.26
N PRO A 103 -50.14 69.95 55.46
CA PRO A 103 -51.40 69.24 55.71
C PRO A 103 -51.35 68.41 57.00
N ASN A 104 -50.19 67.83 57.32
CA ASN A 104 -49.91 67.16 58.59
C ASN A 104 -48.38 67.04 58.81
N PRO A 105 -47.92 66.84 60.06
CA PRO A 105 -46.49 66.71 60.38
C PRO A 105 -45.74 65.60 59.61
N THR A 106 -46.40 64.49 59.27
CA THR A 106 -45.79 63.40 58.48
C THR A 106 -45.46 63.85 57.06
N ALA A 107 -46.38 64.57 56.40
CA ALA A 107 -46.17 65.06 55.03
C ALA A 107 -44.99 66.05 54.96
N VAL A 108 -44.93 66.99 55.91
CA VAL A 108 -43.82 67.96 56.00
C VAL A 108 -42.49 67.26 56.24
N LEU A 109 -42.44 66.29 57.16
CA LEU A 109 -41.23 65.49 57.40
C LEU A 109 -40.79 64.72 56.13
N ASN A 110 -41.74 64.10 55.40
CA ASN A 110 -41.43 63.39 54.17
C ASN A 110 -40.84 64.30 53.08
N GLU A 111 -41.38 65.52 52.93
CA GLU A 111 -40.84 66.53 52.00
C GLU A 111 -39.43 66.97 52.41
N LEU A 112 -39.20 67.20 53.70
CA LEU A 112 -37.87 67.57 54.22
C LEU A 112 -36.84 66.47 53.98
N ILE A 113 -37.19 65.20 54.24
CA ILE A 113 -36.33 64.04 53.95
C ILE A 113 -35.95 63.97 52.46
N CYS A 114 -36.93 64.12 51.56
CA CYS A 114 -36.66 64.11 50.12
C CYS A 114 -35.75 65.27 49.71
N ARG A 115 -35.98 66.46 50.26
CA ARG A 115 -35.17 67.65 50.01
C ARG A 115 -33.73 67.47 50.50
N TRP A 116 -33.53 66.92 51.69
CA TRP A 116 -32.19 66.66 52.22
C TRP A 116 -31.42 65.63 51.39
N LEU A 117 -32.08 64.57 50.90
CA LEU A 117 -31.44 63.61 49.98
C LEU A 117 -31.03 64.26 48.66
N GLN A 118 -31.89 65.13 48.10
CA GLN A 118 -31.56 65.88 46.88
C GLN A 118 -30.40 66.85 47.10
N GLU A 119 -30.38 67.55 48.22
CA GLU A 119 -29.31 68.47 48.58
C GLU A 119 -28.00 67.72 48.83
N PHE A 120 -28.04 66.58 49.53
CA PHE A 120 -26.88 65.72 49.71
C PHE A 120 -26.31 65.25 48.36
N ALA A 121 -27.17 64.76 47.46
CA ALA A 121 -26.75 64.36 46.12
C ALA A 121 -26.14 65.54 45.32
N ARG A 122 -26.69 66.75 45.49
CA ARG A 122 -26.18 67.97 44.86
C ARG A 122 -24.80 68.37 45.40
N LEU A 123 -24.59 68.27 46.71
CA LEU A 123 -23.30 68.57 47.36
C LEU A 123 -22.23 67.57 46.97
N GLN A 124 -22.55 66.27 46.98
CA GLN A 124 -21.61 65.22 46.54
C GLN A 124 -21.13 65.43 45.11
N LYS A 125 -22.02 65.87 44.21
CA LYS A 125 -21.64 66.26 42.85
C LYS A 125 -20.61 67.40 42.79
N GLN A 126 -20.63 68.35 43.73
CA GLN A 126 -19.63 69.43 43.77
C GLN A 126 -18.24 68.92 44.16
N GLU A 127 -18.16 67.75 44.78
CA GLU A 127 -16.92 67.05 45.17
C GLU A 127 -16.53 65.97 44.15
N ASP A 128 -17.07 66.03 42.92
CA ASP A 128 -16.92 65.03 41.86
C ASP A 128 -17.39 63.59 42.24
N ASN A 129 -18.20 63.47 43.29
CA ASN A 129 -18.80 62.22 43.74
C ASN A 129 -20.26 62.12 43.27
N TYR A 130 -20.51 61.46 42.16
CA TYR A 130 -21.87 61.31 41.66
C TYR A 130 -22.68 60.32 42.51
N PHE A 131 -23.77 60.80 43.13
CA PHE A 131 -24.56 60.02 44.09
C PHE A 131 -25.07 58.69 43.53
N ILE A 132 -25.53 58.67 42.27
CA ILE A 132 -26.08 57.46 41.65
C ILE A 132 -24.97 56.41 41.51
N GLN A 133 -23.85 56.75 40.87
CA GLN A 133 -22.72 55.83 40.68
C GLN A 133 -22.12 55.36 42.00
N GLY A 134 -21.98 56.27 42.98
CA GLY A 134 -21.42 55.95 44.29
C GLY A 134 -22.42 55.32 45.28
N TYR A 135 -23.67 55.07 44.88
CA TYR A 135 -24.73 54.61 45.78
C TYR A 135 -24.35 53.32 46.52
N PHE A 136 -23.87 52.31 45.79
CA PHE A 136 -23.39 51.05 46.37
C PHE A 136 -21.96 51.14 46.93
N HIS A 137 -21.24 52.21 46.64
CA HIS A 137 -19.84 52.43 47.04
C HIS A 137 -19.72 53.36 48.27
N GLY A 138 -20.72 53.32 49.15
CA GLY A 138 -20.71 53.99 50.46
C GLY A 138 -21.59 55.24 50.57
N LEU A 139 -21.98 55.88 49.46
CA LEU A 139 -22.81 57.09 49.50
C LEU A 139 -24.21 56.85 50.06
N LYS A 140 -24.75 55.64 49.93
CA LYS A 140 -25.99 55.25 50.62
C LYS A 140 -25.90 55.47 52.12
N LYS A 141 -24.84 54.96 52.76
CA LYS A 141 -24.68 55.05 54.22
C LYS A 141 -24.38 56.48 54.67
N GLN A 142 -23.65 57.24 53.85
CA GLN A 142 -23.41 58.65 54.11
C GLN A 142 -24.71 59.46 54.04
N ALA A 143 -25.57 59.21 53.06
CA ALA A 143 -26.89 59.84 52.96
C ALA A 143 -27.80 59.49 54.15
N GLU A 144 -27.79 58.23 54.60
CA GLU A 144 -28.52 57.81 55.82
C GLU A 144 -28.03 58.58 57.07
N ASN A 145 -26.72 58.75 57.23
CA ASN A 145 -26.13 59.55 58.32
C ASN A 145 -26.45 61.03 58.19
N GLU A 146 -26.46 61.57 56.97
CA GLU A 146 -26.78 62.96 56.72
C GLU A 146 -28.24 63.27 57.05
N LEU A 147 -29.16 62.39 56.69
CA LEU A 147 -30.56 62.49 57.10
C LEU A 147 -30.72 62.55 58.62
N LYS A 148 -29.97 61.71 59.35
CA LYS A 148 -29.93 61.73 60.81
C LYS A 148 -29.39 63.04 61.38
N ARG A 149 -28.32 63.58 60.77
CA ARG A 149 -27.74 64.88 61.14
C ARG A 149 -28.75 66.02 60.93
N CYS A 150 -29.32 66.12 59.73
CA CYS A 150 -30.29 67.17 59.39
C CYS A 150 -31.54 67.10 60.26
N ALA A 151 -32.08 65.91 60.54
CA ALA A 151 -33.23 65.75 61.43
C ALA A 151 -32.96 66.29 62.84
N LYS A 152 -31.77 66.04 63.39
CA LYS A 152 -31.37 66.52 64.71
C LYS A 152 -31.11 68.03 64.72
N GLU A 153 -30.37 68.52 63.74
CA GLU A 153 -29.89 69.91 63.70
C GLU A 153 -30.94 70.90 63.19
N GLU A 154 -31.76 70.54 62.21
CA GLU A 154 -32.79 71.43 61.65
C GLU A 154 -34.12 71.32 62.40
N ILE A 155 -34.54 70.11 62.76
CA ILE A 155 -35.89 69.86 63.34
C ILE A 155 -35.82 69.58 64.85
N GLY A 156 -34.76 68.95 65.33
CA GLY A 156 -34.68 68.47 66.72
C GLY A 156 -35.24 67.06 66.93
N LEU A 157 -35.41 66.29 65.84
CA LEU A 157 -35.82 64.89 65.89
C LEU A 157 -34.60 63.95 65.89
N MET A 158 -34.74 62.81 66.55
CA MET A 158 -33.83 61.69 66.41
C MET A 158 -34.38 60.77 65.32
N LEU A 159 -33.75 60.75 64.15
CA LEU A 159 -34.17 59.97 62.98
C LEU A 159 -33.16 58.86 62.70
N GLU A 160 -33.65 57.63 62.55
CA GLU A 160 -32.93 56.53 61.94
C GLU A 160 -33.59 56.22 60.60
N ALA A 161 -32.87 56.40 59.49
CA ALA A 161 -33.39 56.15 58.15
C ALA A 161 -32.64 55.03 57.45
N ARG A 162 -33.35 54.27 56.61
CA ARG A 162 -32.81 53.25 55.72
C ARG A 162 -33.26 53.51 54.29
N LEU A 163 -32.30 53.53 53.37
CA LEU A 163 -32.52 53.73 51.95
C LEU A 163 -32.55 52.39 51.21
N SER A 164 -33.48 52.24 50.28
CA SER A 164 -33.53 51.13 49.33
C SER A 164 -33.94 51.62 47.95
N LEU A 165 -33.52 50.93 46.89
CA LEU A 165 -33.94 51.27 45.53
C LEU A 165 -35.35 50.74 45.30
N ARG A 166 -36.20 51.56 44.67
CA ARG A 166 -37.58 51.16 44.36
C ARG A 166 -37.66 49.94 43.44
N ASP A 167 -36.78 49.90 42.44
CA ASP A 167 -36.74 48.84 41.41
C ASP A 167 -35.53 47.91 41.59
N ALA A 168 -35.16 47.61 42.84
CA ALA A 168 -34.01 46.75 43.15
C ALA A 168 -34.16 45.33 42.57
N ASP A 169 -35.39 44.87 42.37
CA ASP A 169 -35.75 43.57 41.78
C ASP A 169 -35.36 43.45 40.30
N LYS A 170 -35.12 44.57 39.61
CA LYS A 170 -34.59 44.60 38.24
C LYS A 170 -33.11 44.25 38.17
N ILE A 171 -32.37 44.33 39.28
CA ILE A 171 -30.96 43.93 39.38
C ILE A 171 -30.88 42.41 39.43
N LYS A 172 -31.16 41.79 38.29
CA LYS A 172 -31.08 40.34 38.07
C LYS A 172 -30.53 40.04 36.68
N PRO A 173 -29.97 38.83 36.49
CA PRO A 173 -29.59 38.38 35.17
C PRO A 173 -30.78 38.36 34.21
N VAL A 174 -30.53 38.66 32.94
CA VAL A 174 -31.54 38.66 31.88
C VAL A 174 -31.08 37.75 30.76
N GLN A 175 -32.03 37.00 30.21
CA GLN A 175 -31.82 36.12 29.08
C GLN A 175 -32.47 36.73 27.84
N ILE A 176 -31.66 36.97 26.80
CA ILE A 176 -32.10 37.59 25.55
C ILE A 176 -32.08 36.56 24.42
N HIS A 177 -33.16 36.56 23.65
CA HIS A 177 -33.31 35.80 22.42
C HIS A 177 -33.77 36.75 21.32
N SER A 178 -33.45 36.47 20.07
CA SER A 178 -34.01 37.23 18.95
C SER A 178 -34.58 36.33 17.86
N GLN A 179 -35.42 36.93 17.02
CA GLN A 179 -35.66 36.42 15.67
C GLN A 179 -34.44 36.71 14.79
N PHE A 180 -34.42 36.15 13.59
CA PHE A 180 -33.43 36.50 12.58
C PHE A 180 -33.55 37.99 12.22
N PHE A 181 -32.41 38.67 12.12
CA PHE A 181 -32.31 40.08 11.75
C PHE A 181 -31.16 40.28 10.76
N PRO A 182 -31.27 41.28 9.88
CA PRO A 182 -30.29 41.51 8.83
C PRO A 182 -29.01 42.13 9.39
N VAL A 183 -27.86 41.60 8.98
CA VAL A 183 -26.52 42.13 9.24
C VAL A 183 -25.71 42.19 7.95
N ARG A 184 -24.61 42.95 7.96
CA ARG A 184 -23.64 42.99 6.85
C ARG A 184 -22.24 42.82 7.41
N VAL A 185 -21.34 42.29 6.59
CA VAL A 185 -19.92 42.13 6.89
C VAL A 185 -19.09 43.00 5.95
N LYS A 186 -17.81 43.20 6.26
CA LYS A 186 -16.95 44.22 5.65
C LYS A 186 -16.72 44.04 4.14
N ASP A 187 -16.59 42.80 3.70
CA ASP A 187 -16.20 42.38 2.35
C ASP A 187 -17.35 41.76 1.53
N TYR A 188 -18.58 41.76 2.07
CA TYR A 188 -19.74 41.18 1.41
C TYR A 188 -20.94 42.12 1.42
N ASN A 189 -21.40 42.45 0.21
CA ASN A 189 -22.38 43.52 0.00
C ASN A 189 -23.84 43.09 0.24
N LYS A 190 -24.12 41.78 0.33
CA LYS A 190 -25.48 41.28 0.60
C LYS A 190 -25.76 41.23 2.10
N GLU A 191 -27.03 41.29 2.45
CA GLU A 191 -27.47 41.11 3.82
C GLU A 191 -27.42 39.63 4.20
N LEU A 192 -26.92 39.38 5.41
CA LEU A 192 -26.87 38.09 6.06
C LEU A 192 -27.91 38.07 7.18
N SER A 193 -28.51 36.92 7.40
CA SER A 193 -29.51 36.66 8.42
C SER A 193 -28.80 36.13 9.68
N LEU A 194 -28.88 36.88 10.77
CA LEU A 194 -28.28 36.52 12.06
C LEU A 194 -29.36 36.43 13.14
N LYS A 195 -29.20 35.50 14.07
CA LYS A 195 -30.06 35.32 15.23
C LYS A 195 -29.22 35.27 16.50
N ILE A 196 -29.63 36.01 17.53
CA ILE A 196 -29.17 35.77 18.89
C ILE A 196 -29.95 34.56 19.39
N ALA A 197 -29.35 33.39 19.24
CA ALA A 197 -29.95 32.13 19.69
C ALA A 197 -30.09 32.14 21.21
N GLU A 198 -29.11 32.68 21.93
CA GLU A 198 -29.17 32.87 23.37
C GLU A 198 -28.10 33.89 23.81
N ALA A 199 -28.45 34.84 24.68
CA ALA A 199 -27.48 35.72 25.34
C ALA A 199 -27.79 35.85 26.82
N MET A 200 -26.87 35.42 27.69
CA MET A 200 -26.98 35.56 29.15
C MET A 200 -26.27 36.84 29.59
N LEU A 201 -27.06 37.82 30.05
CA LEU A 201 -26.55 39.08 30.56
C LEU A 201 -26.57 39.04 32.09
N GLN A 202 -25.39 38.87 32.68
CA GLN A 202 -25.18 38.94 34.12
C GLN A 202 -25.11 40.38 34.60
N VAL A 203 -25.40 40.56 35.89
CA VAL A 203 -25.17 41.84 36.57
C VAL A 203 -23.67 42.09 36.67
N ASN A 204 -23.25 43.30 36.32
CA ASN A 204 -21.93 43.79 36.66
C ASN A 204 -22.01 44.48 38.02
N GLU A 205 -21.43 43.88 39.05
CA GLU A 205 -21.55 44.35 40.44
C GLU A 205 -21.06 45.79 40.63
N ASP A 206 -20.02 46.20 39.90
CA ASP A 206 -19.40 47.52 40.04
C ASP A 206 -20.33 48.64 39.54
N ASN A 207 -21.17 48.34 38.55
CA ASN A 207 -22.04 49.28 37.85
C ASN A 207 -23.53 48.92 37.93
N LYS A 208 -23.93 48.03 38.84
CA LYS A 208 -25.32 47.49 38.90
C LYS A 208 -26.41 48.53 39.09
N ILE A 209 -26.04 49.72 39.58
CA ILE A 209 -26.96 50.86 39.70
C ILE A 209 -27.47 51.33 38.34
N ASP A 210 -26.67 51.19 37.29
CA ASP A 210 -27.03 51.63 35.93
C ASP A 210 -28.21 50.84 35.37
N ILE A 211 -28.43 49.59 35.83
CA ILE A 211 -29.62 48.80 35.47
C ILE A 211 -30.89 49.52 35.91
N VAL A 212 -30.88 50.06 37.14
CA VAL A 212 -32.03 50.78 37.70
C VAL A 212 -32.12 52.19 37.13
N ALA A 213 -30.98 52.85 36.94
CA ALA A 213 -30.91 54.24 36.49
C ALA A 213 -31.32 54.42 35.02
N THR A 214 -30.98 53.45 34.16
CA THR A 214 -31.40 53.44 32.74
C THR A 214 -32.81 52.93 32.55
N ASN A 215 -33.27 52.03 33.44
CA ASN A 215 -34.60 51.44 33.41
C ASN A 215 -34.98 50.85 32.03
N GLU A 216 -33.98 50.32 31.32
CA GLU A 216 -34.16 49.75 29.98
C GLU A 216 -35.03 48.49 30.06
N GLN A 217 -36.04 48.41 29.20
CA GLN A 217 -36.84 47.19 29.03
C GLN A 217 -36.03 46.13 28.27
N GLU A 218 -36.29 44.85 28.54
CA GLU A 218 -35.59 43.73 27.88
C GLU A 218 -35.70 43.81 26.34
N SER A 219 -36.85 44.23 25.81
CA SER A 219 -37.08 44.43 24.37
C SER A 219 -36.21 45.53 23.77
N GLN A 220 -36.00 46.63 24.50
CA GLN A 220 -35.12 47.73 24.07
C GLN A 220 -33.66 47.28 24.09
N LEU A 221 -33.26 46.55 25.14
CA LEU A 221 -31.91 46.00 25.26
C LEU A 221 -31.59 45.01 24.13
N GLN A 222 -32.55 44.16 23.76
CA GLN A 222 -32.44 43.28 22.60
C GLN A 222 -32.22 44.07 21.30
N GLN A 223 -33.02 45.10 21.03
CA GLN A 223 -32.88 45.91 19.80
C GLN A 223 -31.53 46.62 19.74
N LEU A 224 -31.07 47.19 20.85
CA LEU A 224 -29.77 47.85 20.93
C LEU A 224 -28.61 46.86 20.75
N LEU A 225 -28.71 45.65 21.31
CA LEU A 225 -27.75 44.58 21.06
C LEU A 225 -27.68 44.23 19.58
N GLN A 226 -28.81 44.01 18.93
CA GLN A 226 -28.85 43.71 17.49
C GLN A 226 -28.18 44.81 16.67
N GLN A 227 -28.45 46.08 16.98
CA GLN A 227 -27.83 47.22 16.32
C GLN A 227 -26.31 47.24 16.52
N LYS A 228 -25.84 47.02 17.75
CA LYS A 228 -24.40 47.04 18.08
C LYS A 228 -23.64 45.86 17.46
N ILE A 229 -24.26 44.68 17.44
CA ILE A 229 -23.74 43.51 16.71
C ILE A 229 -23.64 43.84 15.22
N GLY A 230 -24.69 44.41 14.62
CA GLY A 230 -24.69 44.78 13.20
C GLY A 230 -23.60 45.78 12.82
N VAL A 231 -23.32 46.77 13.67
CA VAL A 231 -22.21 47.72 13.48
C VAL A 231 -20.87 47.00 13.56
N PHE A 232 -20.66 46.17 14.60
CA PHE A 232 -19.40 45.45 14.79
C PHE A 232 -19.07 44.55 13.58
N LEU A 233 -20.05 43.76 13.13
CA LEU A 233 -19.86 42.85 11.99
C LEU A 233 -19.50 43.61 10.71
N ARG A 234 -20.16 44.73 10.45
CA ARG A 234 -19.93 45.54 9.24
C ARG A 234 -18.51 46.11 9.18
N GLU A 235 -17.99 46.55 10.32
CA GLU A 235 -16.73 47.29 10.37
C GLU A 235 -15.51 46.37 10.54
N ASN A 236 -15.68 45.22 11.21
CA ASN A 236 -14.56 44.44 11.74
C ASN A 236 -14.47 43.00 11.22
N VAL A 237 -15.48 42.50 10.52
CA VAL A 237 -15.61 41.06 10.24
C VAL A 237 -15.69 40.85 8.74
N ILE A 238 -14.94 39.87 8.24
CA ILE A 238 -15.02 39.39 6.86
C ILE A 238 -15.94 38.18 6.76
N LEU A 239 -16.45 37.89 5.56
CA LEU A 239 -17.41 36.81 5.31
C LEU A 239 -16.88 35.45 5.75
N GLN A 240 -15.59 35.20 5.56
CA GLN A 240 -14.94 33.96 5.99
C GLN A 240 -15.00 33.77 7.52
N GLU A 241 -14.71 34.81 8.29
CA GLU A 241 -14.83 34.77 9.76
C GLU A 241 -16.29 34.56 10.18
N PHE A 242 -17.25 35.18 9.48
CA PHE A 242 -18.67 34.99 9.74
C PHE A 242 -19.12 33.53 9.50
N VAL A 243 -18.73 32.91 8.38
CA VAL A 243 -19.19 31.56 8.00
C VAL A 243 -18.54 30.45 8.85
N TYR A 244 -17.27 30.60 9.20
CA TYR A 244 -16.49 29.54 9.87
C TYR A 244 -16.28 29.76 11.36
N GLN A 245 -16.36 30.99 11.85
CA GLN A 245 -15.98 31.33 13.23
C GLN A 245 -17.11 31.97 14.04
N LEU A 246 -18.36 31.97 13.55
CA LEU A 246 -19.51 32.63 14.20
C LEU A 246 -19.62 32.34 15.70
N ASN A 247 -19.48 31.08 16.10
CA ASN A 247 -19.53 30.64 17.50
C ASN A 247 -18.14 30.33 18.10
N GLY A 248 -17.06 30.64 17.38
CA GLY A 248 -15.66 30.50 17.79
C GLY A 248 -15.02 31.85 18.07
N LYS A 249 -13.91 32.15 17.37
CA LYS A 249 -13.13 33.38 17.59
C LYS A 249 -13.93 34.66 17.37
N LEU A 250 -14.87 34.67 16.44
CA LEU A 250 -15.69 35.86 16.16
C LEU A 250 -16.61 36.18 17.35
N ARG A 251 -17.25 35.17 17.94
CA ARG A 251 -18.07 35.34 19.14
C ARG A 251 -17.27 35.99 20.26
N ASP A 252 -16.05 35.51 20.51
CA ASP A 252 -15.24 36.00 21.63
C ASP A 252 -14.82 37.48 21.43
N LYS A 253 -14.45 37.86 20.20
CA LYS A 253 -14.21 39.27 19.83
C LYS A 253 -15.46 40.12 20.04
N LEU A 254 -16.62 39.62 19.62
CA LEU A 254 -17.89 40.33 19.75
C LEU A 254 -18.31 40.49 21.22
N VAL A 255 -18.17 39.45 22.05
CA VAL A 255 -18.47 39.50 23.49
C VAL A 255 -17.59 40.54 24.17
N THR A 256 -16.30 40.57 23.86
CA THR A 256 -15.36 41.57 24.38
C THR A 256 -15.81 42.98 24.00
N TYR A 257 -16.08 43.21 22.72
CA TYR A 257 -16.57 44.50 22.22
C TYR A 257 -17.88 44.94 22.91
N LEU A 258 -18.85 44.03 23.04
CA LEU A 258 -20.14 44.34 23.66
C LEU A 258 -19.99 44.63 25.16
N ASN A 259 -19.14 43.89 25.88
CA ASN A 259 -18.88 44.13 27.29
C ASN A 259 -18.20 45.49 27.50
N ASP A 260 -17.13 45.77 26.76
CA ASP A 260 -16.29 46.94 27.01
C ASP A 260 -16.90 48.25 26.51
N HIS A 261 -17.62 48.23 25.39
CA HIS A 261 -18.10 49.45 24.72
C HIS A 261 -19.61 49.69 24.80
N PHE A 262 -20.40 48.72 25.29
CA PHE A 262 -21.86 48.85 25.28
C PHE A 262 -22.53 48.49 26.61
N LEU A 263 -22.22 47.34 27.19
CA LEU A 263 -22.91 46.80 28.37
C LEU A 263 -22.35 47.33 29.70
N LEU A 264 -21.07 47.73 29.73
CA LEU A 264 -20.44 48.28 30.94
C LEU A 264 -21.23 49.46 31.53
N ASN A 265 -21.66 50.39 30.67
CA ASN A 265 -22.45 51.59 31.03
C ASN A 265 -23.95 51.30 31.26
N ARG A 266 -24.33 50.02 31.29
CA ARG A 266 -25.69 49.53 31.58
C ARG A 266 -25.72 48.62 32.80
N GLY A 267 -24.58 48.49 33.49
CA GLY A 267 -24.46 47.61 34.65
C GLY A 267 -24.56 46.12 34.30
N ARG A 268 -24.31 45.74 33.04
CA ARG A 268 -24.43 44.34 32.58
C ARG A 268 -23.14 43.85 31.94
N LYS A 269 -23.02 42.52 31.84
CA LYS A 269 -21.99 41.84 31.06
C LYS A 269 -22.55 40.55 30.46
N ILE A 270 -22.14 40.22 29.25
CA ILE A 270 -22.43 38.92 28.63
C ILE A 270 -21.53 37.86 29.28
N SER A 271 -22.14 36.84 29.86
CA SER A 271 -21.45 35.62 30.31
C SER A 271 -21.53 34.49 29.30
N TYR A 272 -22.53 34.51 28.42
CA TYR A 272 -22.73 33.50 27.38
C TYR A 272 -23.44 34.13 26.18
N LEU A 273 -23.00 33.77 24.98
CA LEU A 273 -23.57 34.20 23.72
C LEU A 273 -23.56 33.04 22.73
N ALA A 274 -24.73 32.69 22.20
CA ALA A 274 -24.91 31.77 21.10
C ALA A 274 -25.54 32.52 19.92
N LEU A 275 -24.92 32.38 18.75
CA LEU A 275 -25.34 33.00 17.51
C LEU A 275 -25.71 31.92 16.50
N ASP A 276 -26.69 32.22 15.66
CA ASP A 276 -27.14 31.32 14.60
C ASP A 276 -27.39 32.11 13.31
N SER A 277 -27.20 31.47 12.15
CA SER A 277 -27.39 32.09 10.83
C SER A 277 -27.88 31.06 9.82
N SER A 278 -28.96 31.39 9.12
CA SER A 278 -29.53 30.55 8.06
C SER A 278 -28.64 30.47 6.81
N ASP A 279 -27.71 31.40 6.65
CA ASP A 279 -26.97 31.57 5.39
C ASP A 279 -25.65 30.79 5.37
N ILE A 280 -25.18 30.30 6.52
CA ILE A 280 -23.92 29.56 6.62
C ILE A 280 -23.90 28.34 5.70
N GLY A 281 -25.02 27.60 5.61
CA GLY A 281 -25.10 26.39 4.79
C GLY A 281 -25.00 26.68 3.29
N SER A 282 -25.60 27.77 2.80
CA SER A 282 -25.61 28.13 1.39
C SER A 282 -24.34 28.88 0.95
N LEU A 283 -23.62 29.49 1.89
CA LEU A 283 -22.42 30.29 1.62
C LEU A 283 -21.11 29.49 1.75
N ARG A 284 -21.16 28.20 2.09
CA ARG A 284 -19.99 27.31 2.13
C ARG A 284 -19.79 26.61 0.79
N PRO A 285 -18.89 27.10 -0.08
CA PRO A 285 -18.45 26.34 -1.24
C PRO A 285 -17.51 25.18 -0.79
N GLU A 286 -17.12 24.35 -1.74
CA GLU A 286 -16.09 23.34 -1.53
C GLU A 286 -14.74 24.01 -1.18
N GLU A 287 -14.15 23.59 -0.06
CA GLU A 287 -12.88 24.13 0.45
C GLU A 287 -11.68 23.72 -0.39
N SER A 288 -11.72 22.50 -0.93
CA SER A 288 -10.70 21.93 -1.79
C SER A 288 -11.35 21.13 -2.90
N SER A 289 -10.99 21.43 -4.15
CA SER A 289 -11.54 20.76 -5.32
C SER A 289 -10.42 20.35 -6.27
N LEU A 290 -10.43 19.08 -6.66
CA LEU A 290 -9.51 18.51 -7.64
C LEU A 290 -10.22 18.39 -8.99
N PHE A 291 -9.68 19.05 -10.01
CA PHE A 291 -10.23 19.04 -11.35
C PHE A 291 -9.27 18.37 -12.33
N LYS A 292 -9.82 17.51 -13.20
CA LYS A 292 -9.08 16.85 -14.28
C LYS A 292 -9.71 17.24 -15.61
N TYR A 293 -8.87 17.70 -16.54
CA TYR A 293 -9.29 18.15 -17.87
C TYR A 293 -8.36 17.58 -18.93
N GLU A 294 -8.91 17.22 -20.08
CA GLU A 294 -8.17 16.87 -21.28
C GLU A 294 -8.52 17.91 -22.34
N ILE A 295 -7.50 18.61 -22.86
CA ILE A 295 -7.70 19.75 -23.75
C ILE A 295 -6.97 19.50 -25.06
N GLU A 296 -7.70 19.59 -26.17
CA GLU A 296 -7.14 19.51 -27.51
C GLU A 296 -6.53 20.86 -27.91
N CYS A 297 -5.25 20.85 -28.24
CA CYS A 297 -4.47 22.05 -28.53
C CYS A 297 -3.83 21.94 -29.92
N SER A 298 -3.95 23.00 -30.72
CA SER A 298 -3.22 23.12 -31.98
C SER A 298 -1.82 23.69 -31.73
N ILE A 299 -0.82 23.13 -32.37
CA ILE A 299 0.57 23.61 -32.32
C ILE A 299 1.08 23.89 -33.74
N LYS A 300 2.14 24.68 -33.86
CA LYS A 300 2.65 25.13 -35.15
C LYS A 300 3.18 23.93 -35.98
N HIS A 301 2.74 23.84 -37.24
CA HIS A 301 3.16 22.80 -38.20
C HIS A 301 2.83 21.34 -37.78
N CYS A 302 1.88 21.14 -36.86
CA CYS A 302 1.31 19.81 -36.59
C CYS A 302 -0.10 19.74 -37.19
N PRO A 303 -0.40 18.75 -38.04
CA PRO A 303 -1.72 18.65 -38.69
C PRO A 303 -2.82 18.17 -37.74
N GLU A 304 -2.47 17.42 -36.69
CA GLU A 304 -3.40 16.88 -35.71
C GLU A 304 -3.25 17.64 -34.38
N PRO A 305 -4.36 17.92 -33.67
CA PRO A 305 -4.28 18.53 -32.35
C PRO A 305 -3.64 17.56 -31.36
N ILE A 306 -2.84 18.11 -30.45
CA ILE A 306 -2.26 17.35 -29.34
C ILE A 306 -3.21 17.41 -28.15
N ARG A 307 -3.25 16.34 -27.35
CA ARG A 307 -4.04 16.32 -26.12
C ARG A 307 -3.15 16.67 -24.93
N VAL A 308 -3.62 17.59 -24.10
CA VAL A 308 -2.90 18.01 -22.90
C VAL A 308 -3.80 17.80 -21.68
N GLU A 309 -3.36 16.90 -20.82
CA GLU A 309 -4.01 16.60 -19.55
C GLU A 309 -3.61 17.64 -18.51
N HIS A 310 -4.60 18.14 -17.79
CA HIS A 310 -4.42 19.09 -16.70
C HIS A 310 -5.06 18.52 -15.44
N GLU A 311 -4.33 18.54 -14.34
CA GLU A 311 -4.84 18.21 -13.01
C GLU A 311 -4.60 19.40 -12.09
N VAL A 312 -5.68 20.03 -11.63
CA VAL A 312 -5.66 21.28 -10.87
C VAL A 312 -6.27 21.05 -9.49
N LEU A 313 -5.49 21.28 -8.44
CA LEU A 313 -5.94 21.31 -7.06
C LEU A 313 -6.03 22.76 -6.59
N MET A 314 -7.24 23.17 -6.23
CA MET A 314 -7.51 24.54 -5.77
C MET A 314 -8.05 24.53 -4.35
N ASN A 315 -7.57 25.47 -3.54
CA ASN A 315 -8.02 25.69 -2.18
C ASN A 315 -8.65 27.06 -2.04
N LEU A 316 -9.82 27.13 -1.41
CA LEU A 316 -10.49 28.38 -1.16
C LEU A 316 -9.73 29.18 -0.08
N THR A 317 -9.36 30.40 -0.41
CA THR A 317 -8.65 31.32 0.50
C THR A 317 -9.52 32.49 0.94
N ASP A 318 -10.42 32.97 0.08
CA ASP A 318 -11.29 34.13 0.33
C ASP A 318 -12.70 33.88 -0.24
N ILE A 319 -13.65 33.58 0.65
CA ILE A 319 -15.06 33.36 0.30
C ILE A 319 -15.71 34.65 -0.23
N GLY A 320 -15.33 35.81 0.34
CA GLY A 320 -15.92 37.10 -0.01
C GLY A 320 -15.63 37.44 -1.47
N GLN A 321 -14.37 37.27 -1.89
CA GLN A 321 -13.97 37.43 -3.29
C GLN A 321 -14.68 36.45 -4.21
N TYR A 322 -14.75 35.16 -3.85
CA TYR A 322 -15.45 34.17 -4.65
C TYR A 322 -16.92 34.52 -4.87
N GLN A 323 -17.64 34.85 -3.80
CA GLN A 323 -19.06 35.22 -3.87
C GLN A 323 -19.31 36.53 -4.65
N ALA A 324 -18.33 37.45 -4.67
CA ALA A 324 -18.41 38.68 -5.45
C ALA A 324 -18.33 38.43 -6.96
N THR A 325 -17.63 37.37 -7.39
CA THR A 325 -17.42 37.05 -8.82
C THR A 325 -18.65 36.47 -9.52
N ARG A 326 -19.63 35.96 -8.76
CA ARG A 326 -20.87 35.34 -9.27
C ARG A 326 -20.60 34.18 -10.25
N ILE A 327 -19.62 33.36 -9.95
CA ILE A 327 -19.35 32.13 -10.69
C ILE A 327 -20.37 31.08 -10.25
N ASP A 328 -21.23 30.66 -11.18
CA ASP A 328 -22.26 29.64 -10.91
C ASP A 328 -21.65 28.22 -10.88
N ASP A 329 -20.71 27.93 -11.77
CA ASP A 329 -19.99 26.64 -11.87
C ASP A 329 -18.47 26.87 -11.93
N LEU A 330 -17.79 26.57 -10.83
CA LEU A 330 -16.33 26.67 -10.71
C LEU A 330 -15.59 25.75 -11.69
N LYS A 331 -16.13 24.55 -11.94
CA LYS A 331 -15.52 23.55 -12.84
C LYS A 331 -15.56 24.04 -14.29
N GLU A 332 -16.70 24.59 -14.72
CA GLU A 332 -16.85 25.13 -16.08
C GLU A 332 -16.00 26.40 -16.27
N TRP A 333 -15.99 27.28 -15.26
CA TRP A 333 -15.16 28.49 -15.28
C TRP A 333 -13.67 28.14 -15.39
N LEU A 334 -13.18 27.21 -14.58
CA LEU A 334 -11.78 26.80 -14.57
C LEU A 334 -11.39 26.14 -15.90
N PHE A 335 -12.24 25.25 -16.43
CA PHE A 335 -12.03 24.61 -17.74
C PHE A 335 -11.80 25.67 -18.84
N LYS A 336 -12.70 26.64 -18.97
CA LYS A 336 -12.58 27.71 -19.99
C LYS A 336 -11.31 28.54 -19.82
N LYS A 337 -10.87 28.77 -18.59
CA LYS A 337 -9.64 29.53 -18.29
C LYS A 337 -8.40 28.74 -18.65
N VAL A 338 -8.30 27.49 -18.19
CA VAL A 338 -7.18 26.60 -18.50
C VAL A 338 -7.09 26.37 -20.00
N GLU A 339 -8.19 26.06 -20.68
CA GLU A 339 -8.25 25.88 -22.14
C GLU A 339 -7.69 27.09 -22.87
N LYS A 340 -8.23 28.28 -22.59
CA LYS A 340 -7.80 29.52 -23.24
C LYS A 340 -6.32 29.79 -23.01
N ILE A 341 -5.83 29.65 -21.78
CA ILE A 341 -4.44 29.90 -21.42
C ILE A 341 -3.52 28.92 -22.16
N THR A 342 -3.83 27.62 -22.09
CA THR A 342 -3.02 26.56 -22.68
C THR A 342 -3.00 26.66 -24.21
N GLN A 343 -4.16 26.81 -24.87
CA GLN A 343 -4.22 26.97 -26.33
C GLN A 343 -3.44 28.20 -26.82
N THR A 344 -3.58 29.34 -26.13
CA THR A 344 -2.88 30.58 -26.52
C THR A 344 -1.36 30.43 -26.44
N LEU A 345 -0.88 29.73 -25.41
CA LEU A 345 0.54 29.54 -25.17
C LEU A 345 1.14 28.48 -26.12
N LEU A 346 0.40 27.42 -26.44
CA LEU A 346 0.87 26.33 -27.31
C LEU A 346 0.78 26.62 -28.81
N LEU A 347 -0.09 27.54 -29.25
CA LEU A 347 -0.36 27.83 -30.68
C LEU A 347 0.90 28.09 -31.51
N ASN A 348 1.90 28.76 -30.93
CA ASN A 348 3.11 29.16 -31.63
C ASN A 348 4.31 28.23 -31.39
N MET A 349 4.16 27.18 -30.57
CA MET A 349 5.24 26.25 -30.28
C MET A 349 5.42 25.23 -31.40
N GLN A 350 6.67 24.83 -31.64
CA GLN A 350 6.99 23.68 -32.50
C GLN A 350 6.93 22.39 -31.68
N TYR A 351 6.63 21.26 -32.34
CA TYR A 351 6.51 19.94 -31.71
C TYR A 351 7.74 19.53 -30.89
N ALA A 352 8.94 19.67 -31.45
CA ALA A 352 10.18 19.33 -30.76
C ALA A 352 10.42 20.24 -29.56
N ASP A 353 10.24 21.56 -29.72
CA ASP A 353 10.44 22.53 -28.64
C ASP A 353 9.48 22.27 -27.47
N LEU A 354 8.22 21.92 -27.75
CA LEU A 354 7.25 21.55 -26.74
C LEU A 354 7.74 20.36 -25.92
N ILE A 355 8.16 19.28 -26.57
CA ILE A 355 8.62 18.06 -25.89
C ILE A 355 9.84 18.33 -25.02
N LEU A 356 10.80 19.10 -25.53
CA LEU A 356 12.03 19.44 -24.83
C LEU A 356 11.79 20.35 -23.63
N ASP A 357 10.78 21.22 -23.70
CA ASP A 357 10.44 22.13 -22.61
C ASP A 357 9.84 21.38 -21.40
N PHE A 358 9.06 20.32 -21.66
CA PHE A 358 8.52 19.41 -20.64
C PHE A 358 9.53 18.33 -20.17
N ASP A 359 10.68 18.19 -20.83
CA ASP A 359 11.66 17.13 -20.53
C ASP A 359 12.51 17.37 -19.27
N LYS A 360 12.81 18.65 -19.00
CA LYS A 360 13.76 19.06 -17.96
C LYS A 360 13.02 19.38 -16.67
N LYS A 361 13.38 18.75 -15.54
CA LYS A 361 13.04 19.26 -14.20
C LYS A 361 13.86 20.52 -13.94
N SER A 362 13.32 21.69 -14.27
CA SER A 362 13.92 22.96 -13.84
C SER A 362 12.83 24.00 -13.64
N ASP A 363 12.95 24.78 -12.58
CA ASP A 363 12.05 25.88 -12.20
C ASP A 363 12.27 27.14 -13.07
N ASP A 364 12.65 26.96 -14.34
CA ASP A 364 12.87 28.10 -15.23
C ASP A 364 11.52 28.76 -15.54
N PRO A 365 11.30 30.03 -15.14
CA PRO A 365 10.03 30.73 -15.34
C PRO A 365 9.68 30.92 -16.83
N LYS A 366 10.64 30.74 -17.75
CA LYS A 366 10.40 30.85 -19.19
C LYS A 366 9.74 29.61 -19.79
N LYS A 367 9.72 28.47 -19.09
CA LYS A 367 9.04 27.27 -19.59
C LYS A 367 7.55 27.46 -19.71
N ILE A 368 6.97 26.86 -20.74
CA ILE A 368 5.55 26.91 -21.04
C ILE A 368 4.71 26.37 -19.90
N GLU A 369 5.15 25.29 -19.25
CA GLU A 369 4.48 24.71 -18.08
C GLU A 369 4.37 25.74 -16.95
N ASN A 370 5.47 26.44 -16.66
CA ASN A 370 5.52 27.46 -15.61
C ASN A 370 4.72 28.71 -15.99
N GLN A 371 4.68 29.09 -17.27
CA GLN A 371 3.84 30.18 -17.75
C GLN A 371 2.34 29.85 -17.64
N ILE A 372 1.92 28.63 -17.99
CA ILE A 372 0.55 28.16 -17.80
C ILE A 372 0.23 28.17 -16.30
N LYS A 373 1.10 27.60 -15.47
CA LYS A 373 0.94 27.60 -14.00
C LYS A 373 0.75 28.99 -13.42
N ALA A 374 1.61 29.94 -13.78
CA ALA A 374 1.54 31.30 -13.29
C ALA A 374 0.23 32.00 -13.69
N LYS A 375 -0.21 31.85 -14.96
CA LYS A 375 -1.45 32.46 -15.45
C LYS A 375 -2.69 31.85 -14.81
N VAL A 376 -2.76 30.51 -14.67
CA VAL A 376 -3.88 29.85 -14.01
C VAL A 376 -3.95 30.25 -12.54
N LYS A 377 -2.81 30.29 -11.84
CA LYS A 377 -2.73 30.75 -10.44
C LYS A 377 -3.18 32.21 -10.29
N GLN A 378 -2.82 33.08 -11.24
CA GLN A 378 -3.27 34.47 -11.24
C GLN A 378 -4.80 34.59 -11.37
N GLU A 379 -5.41 33.85 -12.30
CA GLU A 379 -6.87 33.85 -12.49
C GLU A 379 -7.60 33.25 -11.28
N ALA A 380 -7.08 32.17 -10.69
CA ALA A 380 -7.61 31.59 -9.46
C ALA A 380 -7.57 32.57 -8.28
N ASN A 381 -6.44 33.24 -8.07
CA ASN A 381 -6.28 34.20 -6.99
C ASN A 381 -7.27 35.37 -7.13
N ALA A 382 -7.58 35.79 -8.36
CA ALA A 382 -8.54 36.85 -8.62
C ALA A 382 -9.98 36.52 -8.20
N ILE A 383 -10.29 35.23 -7.97
CA ILE A 383 -11.59 34.76 -7.52
C ILE A 383 -11.57 34.22 -6.08
N GLY A 384 -10.49 34.43 -5.33
CA GLY A 384 -10.35 33.98 -3.94
C GLY A 384 -9.90 32.53 -3.76
N TYR A 385 -9.37 31.88 -4.79
CA TYR A 385 -8.77 30.54 -4.70
C TYR A 385 -7.26 30.57 -4.90
N ASP A 386 -6.51 29.74 -4.17
CA ASP A 386 -5.11 29.47 -4.48
C ASP A 386 -4.96 28.12 -5.19
N VAL A 387 -4.02 28.05 -6.13
CA VAL A 387 -3.65 26.79 -6.80
C VAL A 387 -2.50 26.18 -6.04
N GLU A 388 -2.77 25.07 -5.35
CA GLU A 388 -1.77 24.30 -4.60
C GLU A 388 -0.93 23.44 -5.55
N HIS A 389 -1.61 22.71 -6.44
CA HIS A 389 -0.96 21.86 -7.42
C HIS A 389 -1.61 22.03 -8.80
N LEU A 390 -0.77 22.09 -9.83
CA LEU A 390 -1.18 22.08 -11.22
C LEU A 390 -0.21 21.20 -12.00
N PHE A 391 -0.67 20.04 -12.45
CA PHE A 391 0.06 19.17 -13.34
C PHE A 391 -0.42 19.40 -14.76
N ILE A 392 0.53 19.46 -15.70
CA ILE A 392 0.27 19.64 -17.12
C ILE A 392 1.07 18.56 -17.82
N ILE A 393 0.38 17.63 -18.47
CA ILE A 393 1.02 16.48 -19.12
C ILE A 393 0.53 16.43 -20.57
N PRO A 394 1.36 16.82 -21.54
CA PRO A 394 1.04 16.58 -22.94
C PRO A 394 1.12 15.08 -23.25
N ASN A 395 0.05 14.54 -23.82
CA ASN A 395 -0.04 13.14 -24.23
C ASN A 395 0.69 12.95 -25.57
N LEU A 396 2.01 12.85 -25.51
CA LEU A 396 2.91 12.71 -26.66
C LEU A 396 3.81 11.48 -26.47
N GLU A 397 3.93 10.65 -27.51
CA GLU A 397 4.73 9.41 -27.49
C GLU A 397 6.12 9.60 -26.86
N PRO A 398 6.94 10.60 -27.24
CA PRO A 398 8.30 10.73 -26.68
C PRO A 398 8.34 10.98 -25.17
N ILE A 399 7.35 11.69 -24.62
CA ILE A 399 7.26 11.95 -23.17
C ILE A 399 6.84 10.68 -22.43
N THR A 400 5.89 9.93 -22.99
CA THR A 400 5.49 8.62 -22.49
C THR A 400 6.66 7.65 -22.48
N LEU A 401 7.48 7.61 -23.53
CA LEU A 401 8.66 6.74 -23.61
C LEU A 401 9.72 7.06 -22.55
N LYS A 402 9.90 8.33 -22.17
CA LYS A 402 10.79 8.71 -21.07
C LYS A 402 10.25 8.26 -19.72
N ARG A 403 8.93 8.39 -19.50
CA ARG A 403 8.27 8.04 -18.23
C ARG A 403 8.19 6.53 -18.01
N ASP A 404 7.74 5.81 -19.03
CA ASP A 404 7.35 4.40 -18.92
C ASP A 404 8.45 3.45 -19.44
N GLY A 405 9.48 4.00 -20.09
CA GLY A 405 10.55 3.24 -20.74
C GLY A 405 10.16 2.68 -22.11
N ILE A 406 11.13 2.09 -22.79
CA ILE A 406 10.97 1.42 -24.07
C ILE A 406 10.89 -0.08 -23.84
N PHE A 407 9.81 -0.71 -24.31
CA PHE A 407 9.69 -2.15 -24.41
C PHE A 407 9.35 -2.52 -25.86
N LEU A 408 10.21 -3.32 -26.48
CA LEU A 408 10.02 -3.81 -27.84
C LEU A 408 10.22 -5.33 -27.86
N GLU A 409 9.32 -6.02 -28.54
CA GLU A 409 9.42 -7.45 -28.82
C GLU A 409 9.18 -7.62 -30.32
N GLU A 410 10.25 -7.93 -31.04
CA GLU A 410 10.21 -8.02 -32.50
C GLU A 410 10.67 -9.40 -32.96
N LYS A 411 10.01 -9.92 -34.00
CA LYS A 411 10.35 -11.18 -34.65
C LYS A 411 10.76 -10.92 -36.08
N GLY A 412 11.83 -11.56 -36.53
CA GLY A 412 12.35 -11.39 -37.89
C GLY A 412 12.93 -12.66 -38.46
N GLU A 413 12.81 -12.80 -39.79
CA GLU A 413 13.58 -13.75 -40.57
C GLU A 413 14.84 -13.07 -41.11
N PHE A 414 15.99 -13.67 -40.85
CA PHE A 414 17.28 -13.12 -41.23
C PHE A 414 18.04 -14.12 -42.10
N VAL A 415 18.51 -13.65 -43.24
CA VAL A 415 19.27 -14.46 -44.19
C VAL A 415 20.68 -14.67 -43.65
N THR A 416 21.14 -15.92 -43.60
CA THR A 416 22.52 -16.25 -43.18
C THR A 416 23.53 -16.05 -44.32
N LYS A 417 24.80 -16.40 -44.10
CA LYS A 417 25.83 -16.38 -45.15
C LYS A 417 25.52 -17.30 -46.32
N ASP A 418 24.80 -18.41 -46.07
CA ASP A 418 24.11 -19.10 -47.15
C ASP A 418 22.76 -18.41 -47.38
N THR A 419 22.63 -17.69 -48.49
CA THR A 419 21.43 -16.91 -48.81
C THR A 419 20.15 -17.73 -48.91
N ARG A 420 20.27 -19.06 -49.00
CA ARG A 420 19.14 -20.00 -49.09
C ARG A 420 18.62 -20.38 -47.70
N VAL A 421 19.44 -20.22 -46.67
CA VAL A 421 19.10 -20.55 -45.28
C VAL A 421 18.79 -19.26 -44.50
N LYS A 422 17.63 -19.25 -43.85
CA LYS A 422 17.15 -18.12 -43.04
C LYS A 422 16.92 -18.57 -41.62
N GLY A 423 17.44 -17.81 -40.67
CA GLY A 423 17.20 -18.01 -39.24
C GLY A 423 16.11 -17.08 -38.71
N CYS A 424 15.19 -17.60 -37.90
CA CYS A 424 14.20 -16.78 -37.20
C CYS A 424 14.74 -16.31 -35.84
N LEU A 425 14.68 -15.00 -35.59
CA LEU A 425 15.02 -14.43 -34.29
C LEU A 425 13.83 -13.70 -33.67
N LYS A 426 13.78 -13.79 -32.34
CA LYS A 426 12.98 -12.94 -31.47
C LYS A 426 13.93 -12.06 -30.68
N ILE A 427 13.83 -10.74 -30.85
CA ILE A 427 14.66 -9.76 -30.14
C ILE A 427 13.77 -8.99 -29.18
N VAL A 428 14.03 -9.12 -27.89
CA VAL A 428 13.37 -8.33 -26.85
C VAL A 428 14.32 -7.23 -26.40
N VAL A 429 13.87 -5.98 -26.46
CA VAL A 429 14.63 -4.81 -26.02
C VAL A 429 13.87 -4.09 -24.91
N LYS A 430 14.56 -3.87 -23.79
CA LYS A 430 14.16 -2.96 -22.73
C LYS A 430 15.18 -1.84 -22.64
N ALA A 431 14.74 -0.60 -22.62
CA ALA A 431 15.64 0.54 -22.52
C ALA A 431 14.95 1.75 -21.89
N GLU A 432 15.73 2.69 -21.40
CA GLU A 432 15.25 3.97 -20.86
C GLU A 432 15.77 5.12 -21.71
N VAL A 433 14.97 6.19 -21.82
CA VAL A 433 15.39 7.43 -22.47
C VAL A 433 15.88 8.39 -21.40
N ASN A 434 17.18 8.64 -21.36
CA ASN A 434 17.76 9.54 -20.36
C ASN A 434 17.43 11.02 -20.64
N ASN A 435 17.51 11.43 -21.91
CA ASN A 435 17.34 12.81 -22.34
C ASN A 435 16.58 12.87 -23.67
N LEU A 436 15.51 13.67 -23.77
CA LEU A 436 14.78 13.84 -25.03
C LEU A 436 15.53 14.74 -26.01
N GLU A 437 16.49 15.56 -25.55
CA GLU A 437 17.33 16.39 -26.43
C GLU A 437 18.15 15.56 -27.40
N SER A 438 18.66 14.39 -26.98
CA SER A 438 19.39 13.48 -27.86
C SER A 438 18.52 12.83 -28.93
N LEU A 439 17.19 12.91 -28.80
CA LEU A 439 16.24 12.39 -29.78
C LEU A 439 15.71 13.48 -30.72
N ARG A 440 16.20 14.73 -30.64
CA ARG A 440 15.66 15.89 -31.35
C ARG A 440 15.43 15.68 -32.85
N ASP A 441 16.34 14.99 -33.54
CA ASP A 441 16.23 14.71 -34.98
C ASP A 441 15.11 13.71 -35.33
N TYR A 442 14.63 12.97 -34.33
CA TYR A 442 13.52 12.01 -34.41
C TYR A 442 12.20 12.58 -33.87
N LEU A 443 12.23 13.72 -33.17
CA LEU A 443 11.03 14.40 -32.65
C LEU A 443 10.30 15.14 -33.76
N SER A 444 9.47 14.43 -34.53
CA SER A 444 8.61 15.05 -35.54
C SER A 444 7.19 14.48 -35.50
N PRO A 445 6.16 15.26 -35.87
CA PRO A 445 4.77 14.78 -35.89
C PRO A 445 4.54 13.54 -36.77
N HIS A 446 5.40 13.32 -37.77
CA HIS A 446 5.24 12.26 -38.77
C HIS A 446 6.14 11.04 -38.53
N LYS A 447 7.07 11.11 -37.58
CA LYS A 447 7.98 10.00 -37.27
C LYS A 447 7.73 9.51 -35.86
N ARG A 448 7.52 8.20 -35.71
CA ARG A 448 7.44 7.56 -34.41
C ARG A 448 8.82 7.06 -34.00
N VAL A 449 9.29 7.47 -32.83
CA VAL A 449 10.63 7.12 -32.33
C VAL A 449 10.78 5.60 -32.22
N LEU A 450 9.73 4.90 -31.79
CA LEU A 450 9.74 3.44 -31.70
C LEU A 450 9.98 2.76 -33.05
N ASN A 451 9.42 3.27 -34.14
CA ASN A 451 9.60 2.68 -35.46
C ASN A 451 11.05 2.82 -35.95
N GLU A 452 11.70 3.94 -35.62
CA GLU A 452 13.11 4.16 -35.94
C GLU A 452 14.03 3.24 -35.12
N ILE A 453 13.73 3.03 -33.84
CA ILE A 453 14.45 2.08 -33.00
C ILE A 453 14.32 0.65 -33.55
N LYS A 454 13.10 0.24 -33.91
CA LYS A 454 12.85 -1.07 -34.54
C LYS A 454 13.68 -1.24 -35.80
N ARG A 455 13.65 -0.24 -36.69
CA ARG A 455 14.42 -0.26 -37.95
C ARG A 455 15.91 -0.49 -37.71
N VAL A 456 16.51 0.25 -36.76
CA VAL A 456 17.93 0.10 -36.40
C VAL A 456 18.24 -1.29 -35.85
N ILE A 457 17.37 -1.86 -35.01
CA ILE A 457 17.53 -3.23 -34.48
C ILE A 457 17.54 -4.26 -35.62
N PHE A 458 16.57 -4.16 -36.54
CA PHE A 458 16.44 -5.08 -37.67
C PHE A 458 17.63 -4.98 -38.64
N GLU A 459 18.03 -3.77 -39.02
CA GLU A 459 19.18 -3.55 -39.90
C GLU A 459 20.46 -4.13 -39.28
N GLN A 460 20.67 -3.92 -37.98
CA GLN A 460 21.87 -4.43 -37.31
C GLN A 460 21.88 -5.95 -37.17
N ALA A 461 20.74 -6.55 -36.79
CA ALA A 461 20.61 -8.00 -36.73
C ALA A 461 20.82 -8.65 -38.12
N GLN A 462 20.27 -8.03 -39.17
CA GLN A 462 20.43 -8.49 -40.54
C GLN A 462 21.89 -8.47 -40.99
N LEU A 463 22.62 -7.38 -40.73
CA LEU A 463 24.04 -7.27 -41.06
C LEU A 463 24.86 -8.39 -40.39
N LEU A 464 24.64 -8.64 -39.10
CA LEU A 464 25.41 -9.63 -38.36
C LEU A 464 25.11 -11.08 -38.76
N ILE A 465 23.85 -11.39 -39.09
CA ILE A 465 23.45 -12.76 -39.45
C ILE A 465 23.84 -13.06 -40.89
N HIS A 466 23.85 -12.07 -41.78
CA HIS A 466 24.25 -12.25 -43.17
C HIS A 466 25.70 -12.73 -43.32
N ASP A 467 26.60 -12.38 -42.40
CA ASP A 467 27.99 -12.85 -42.42
C ASP A 467 28.18 -14.17 -41.64
N MET A 468 27.11 -14.75 -41.10
CA MET A 468 27.16 -15.91 -40.21
C MET A 468 26.87 -17.22 -40.95
N GLU A 469 27.73 -18.22 -40.74
CA GLU A 469 27.46 -19.58 -41.23
C GLU A 469 26.19 -20.16 -40.55
N PRO A 470 25.31 -20.86 -41.29
CA PRO A 470 24.09 -21.47 -40.73
C PRO A 470 24.34 -22.34 -39.50
N GLU A 471 25.42 -23.14 -39.52
CA GLU A 471 25.80 -24.00 -38.41
C GLU A 471 26.01 -23.21 -37.12
N ARG A 472 26.67 -22.05 -37.20
CA ARG A 472 26.92 -21.19 -36.06
C ARG A 472 25.62 -20.62 -35.50
N PHE A 473 24.68 -20.24 -36.37
CA PHE A 473 23.38 -19.73 -35.96
C PHE A 473 22.53 -20.78 -35.26
N TYR A 474 22.36 -21.97 -35.86
CA TYR A 474 21.44 -22.99 -35.35
C TYR A 474 22.00 -23.83 -34.20
N MET A 475 23.29 -24.16 -34.23
CA MET A 475 23.88 -25.07 -33.25
C MET A 475 24.59 -24.35 -32.11
N ARG A 476 25.05 -23.11 -32.34
CA ARG A 476 25.91 -22.37 -31.41
C ARG A 476 25.31 -21.00 -31.06
N PHE A 477 23.98 -20.94 -30.97
CA PHE A 477 23.27 -19.69 -30.67
C PHE A 477 23.64 -19.16 -29.28
N SER A 478 23.45 -20.00 -28.25
CA SER A 478 23.59 -19.67 -26.83
C SER A 478 24.65 -20.51 -26.09
N GLY A 479 25.33 -21.45 -26.77
CA GLY A 479 26.39 -22.29 -26.21
C GLY A 479 27.78 -21.68 -26.32
N HIS A 480 28.64 -21.91 -25.31
CA HIS A 480 30.09 -21.73 -25.42
C HIS A 480 30.70 -22.98 -26.04
N ASP A 481 31.48 -22.78 -27.09
CA ASP A 481 32.23 -23.85 -27.75
C ASP A 481 33.56 -24.04 -27.02
N PRO A 482 33.83 -25.20 -26.40
CA PRO A 482 35.09 -25.42 -25.68
C PRO A 482 36.32 -25.40 -26.60
N ASP A 483 36.15 -25.58 -27.92
CA ASP A 483 37.25 -25.68 -28.89
C ASP A 483 37.45 -24.42 -29.75
N GLN A 484 36.66 -23.35 -29.57
CA GLN A 484 36.85 -22.07 -30.29
C GLN A 484 36.68 -20.85 -29.37
N GLU A 485 37.65 -19.94 -29.34
CA GLU A 485 37.65 -18.62 -28.65
C GLU A 485 36.58 -17.63 -29.18
N LYS A 486 35.50 -18.09 -29.83
CA LYS A 486 34.49 -17.22 -30.43
C LYS A 486 33.31 -17.01 -29.50
N VAL A 487 32.97 -15.73 -29.30
CA VAL A 487 31.76 -15.26 -28.62
C VAL A 487 30.50 -15.88 -29.23
N SER A 488 29.52 -16.24 -28.39
CA SER A 488 28.24 -16.80 -28.83
C SER A 488 27.46 -15.82 -29.70
N VAL A 489 26.59 -16.35 -30.58
CA VAL A 489 25.76 -15.52 -31.47
C VAL A 489 24.86 -14.59 -30.67
N GLU A 490 24.28 -15.12 -29.58
CA GLU A 490 23.44 -14.36 -28.65
C GLU A 490 24.19 -13.15 -28.06
N GLN A 491 25.42 -13.37 -27.56
CA GLN A 491 26.22 -12.31 -26.95
C GLN A 491 26.66 -11.27 -27.98
N LEU A 492 27.06 -11.71 -29.19
CA LEU A 492 27.46 -10.83 -30.27
C LEU A 492 26.31 -9.92 -30.73
N LEU A 493 25.11 -10.49 -30.93
CA LEU A 493 23.90 -9.70 -31.24
C LEU A 493 23.55 -8.76 -30.10
N ARG A 494 23.63 -9.22 -28.84
CA ARG A 494 23.33 -8.41 -27.66
C ARG A 494 24.23 -7.19 -27.58
N GLU A 495 25.55 -7.37 -27.66
CA GLU A 495 26.54 -6.30 -27.49
C GLU A 495 26.42 -5.27 -28.61
N ASP A 496 26.34 -5.72 -29.85
CA ASP A 496 26.36 -4.83 -31.01
C ASP A 496 25.06 -4.03 -31.17
N ILE A 497 23.89 -4.65 -30.98
CA ILE A 497 22.60 -3.94 -30.93
C ILE A 497 22.60 -2.96 -29.75
N THR A 498 23.12 -3.36 -28.58
CA THR A 498 23.20 -2.48 -27.39
C THR A 498 24.05 -1.24 -27.69
N GLN A 499 25.24 -1.41 -28.28
CA GLN A 499 26.11 -0.29 -28.64
C GLN A 499 25.48 0.61 -29.70
N LYS A 500 24.83 0.03 -30.71
CA LYS A 500 24.15 0.79 -31.76
C LYS A 500 23.02 1.64 -31.21
N LEU A 501 22.19 1.09 -30.33
CA LEU A 501 21.09 1.80 -29.68
C LEU A 501 21.61 2.90 -28.73
N LYS A 502 22.67 2.62 -27.97
CA LYS A 502 23.33 3.61 -27.12
C LYS A 502 23.88 4.78 -27.93
N ASN A 503 24.57 4.51 -29.03
CA ASN A 503 25.23 5.55 -29.84
C ASN A 503 24.23 6.37 -30.67
N THR A 504 23.15 5.75 -31.15
CA THR A 504 22.19 6.41 -32.06
C THR A 504 21.12 7.20 -31.31
N PHE A 505 20.64 6.68 -30.18
CA PHE A 505 19.49 7.22 -29.45
C PHE A 505 19.84 7.64 -28.02
N SER A 506 21.09 7.48 -27.58
CA SER A 506 21.54 7.80 -26.21
C SER A 506 20.72 7.10 -25.11
N LEU A 507 20.24 5.88 -25.40
CA LEU A 507 19.46 5.09 -24.44
C LEU A 507 20.31 4.62 -23.26
N THR A 508 19.68 4.48 -22.10
CA THR A 508 20.27 3.95 -20.87
C THR A 508 19.56 2.67 -20.43
N SER A 509 20.15 1.94 -19.48
CA SER A 509 19.55 0.71 -18.92
C SER A 509 19.15 -0.31 -19.99
N ILE A 510 19.92 -0.38 -21.08
CA ILE A 510 19.59 -1.19 -22.25
C ILE A 510 19.79 -2.67 -21.92
N SER A 511 18.73 -3.46 -22.09
CA SER A 511 18.75 -4.92 -22.02
C SER A 511 18.24 -5.47 -23.36
N VAL A 512 19.13 -6.12 -24.10
CA VAL A 512 18.81 -6.81 -25.35
C VAL A 512 18.88 -8.31 -25.11
N MET A 513 17.78 -9.01 -25.37
CA MET A 513 17.66 -10.45 -25.23
C MET A 513 17.31 -11.06 -26.59
N PRO A 514 18.32 -11.35 -27.44
CA PRO A 514 18.08 -12.07 -28.67
C PRO A 514 17.84 -13.55 -28.35
N LYS A 515 16.84 -14.15 -28.99
CA LYS A 515 16.51 -15.57 -28.87
C LYS A 515 16.30 -16.15 -30.26
N ALA A 516 16.86 -17.32 -30.53
CA ALA A 516 16.45 -18.11 -31.68
C ALA A 516 14.98 -18.49 -31.50
N ASP A 517 14.13 -18.14 -32.47
CA ASP A 517 12.70 -18.48 -32.45
C ASP A 517 12.52 -19.93 -32.91
N GLN A 518 13.00 -20.87 -32.09
CA GLN A 518 12.93 -22.31 -32.35
C GLN A 518 11.48 -22.80 -32.53
N GLU A 519 10.50 -22.08 -31.97
CA GLU A 519 9.08 -22.39 -32.12
C GLU A 519 8.47 -21.93 -33.46
N ASN A 520 9.12 -21.06 -34.22
CA ASN A 520 8.61 -20.65 -35.54
C ASN A 520 9.58 -20.97 -36.68
N ASP A 521 10.83 -21.34 -36.34
CA ASP A 521 11.79 -21.83 -37.31
C ASP A 521 11.57 -23.32 -37.62
N VAL A 522 11.05 -23.59 -38.81
CA VAL A 522 10.73 -24.95 -39.29
C VAL A 522 11.97 -25.85 -39.31
N LEU A 523 13.15 -25.30 -39.63
CA LEU A 523 14.39 -26.07 -39.70
C LEU A 523 14.90 -26.42 -38.29
N ALA A 524 14.85 -25.47 -37.36
CA ALA A 524 15.24 -25.72 -35.97
C ALA A 524 14.35 -26.79 -35.31
N LYS A 525 13.02 -26.71 -35.51
CA LYS A 525 12.08 -27.73 -35.00
C LYS A 525 12.38 -29.12 -35.54
N ARG A 526 12.52 -29.22 -36.86
CA ARG A 526 12.77 -30.49 -37.54
C ARG A 526 14.07 -31.11 -37.06
N PHE A 527 15.14 -30.32 -36.94
CA PHE A 527 16.42 -30.82 -36.45
C PHE A 527 16.38 -31.26 -34.98
N HIS A 528 15.79 -30.45 -34.08
CA HIS A 528 15.67 -30.84 -32.67
C HIS A 528 14.86 -32.13 -32.50
N ALA A 529 13.75 -32.27 -33.22
CA ALA A 529 12.93 -33.48 -33.16
C ALA A 529 13.69 -34.74 -33.64
N LEU A 530 14.57 -34.61 -34.64
CA LEU A 530 15.45 -35.71 -35.08
C LEU A 530 16.52 -36.09 -34.04
N GLN A 531 16.91 -35.17 -33.15
CA GLN A 531 17.97 -35.37 -32.16
C GLN A 531 17.45 -35.98 -30.83
N GLU A 532 16.15 -35.90 -30.56
CA GLU A 532 15.53 -36.20 -29.27
C GLU A 532 15.62 -37.68 -28.84
N SER A 533 15.71 -38.63 -29.78
CA SER A 533 15.62 -40.07 -29.45
C SER A 533 16.60 -40.94 -30.24
N PHE A 534 16.75 -42.19 -29.79
CA PHE A 534 17.43 -43.24 -30.55
C PHE A 534 16.40 -43.96 -31.42
N HIS A 535 16.76 -44.21 -32.67
CA HIS A 535 15.90 -44.88 -33.65
C HIS A 535 16.43 -46.29 -33.91
N GLU A 536 15.55 -47.30 -33.78
CA GLU A 536 15.93 -48.70 -33.95
C GLU A 536 15.92 -49.09 -35.43
N PHE A 537 16.77 -50.02 -35.83
CA PHE A 537 16.71 -50.65 -37.14
C PHE A 537 17.01 -52.14 -37.01
N GLN A 538 16.35 -52.93 -37.85
CA GLN A 538 16.53 -54.36 -37.92
C GLN A 538 16.57 -54.78 -39.38
N PHE A 539 17.50 -55.66 -39.74
CA PHE A 539 17.53 -56.25 -41.08
C PHE A 539 18.10 -57.66 -41.03
N GLU A 540 17.76 -58.43 -42.06
CA GLU A 540 18.17 -59.81 -42.26
C GLU A 540 19.00 -59.90 -43.55
N THR A 541 20.16 -60.55 -43.46
CA THR A 541 21.11 -60.69 -44.57
C THR A 541 21.51 -62.16 -44.79
N SER A 542 21.66 -62.54 -46.05
CA SER A 542 22.12 -63.87 -46.48
C SER A 542 23.28 -63.71 -47.47
N PRO A 543 24.46 -64.30 -47.22
CA PRO A 543 25.62 -64.18 -48.11
C PRO A 543 25.33 -64.65 -49.55
N ILE A 544 25.60 -63.80 -50.53
CA ILE A 544 25.37 -64.13 -51.95
C ILE A 544 26.45 -65.08 -52.48
N ARG A 545 27.69 -64.98 -51.97
CA ARG A 545 28.85 -65.75 -52.46
C ARG A 545 28.72 -67.27 -52.31
N GLU A 546 27.79 -67.73 -51.48
CA GLU A 546 27.51 -69.15 -51.21
C GLU A 546 26.17 -69.58 -51.84
N GLY A 547 25.73 -68.90 -52.90
CA GLY A 547 24.56 -69.28 -53.69
C GLY A 547 23.21 -69.07 -53.00
N GLY A 548 23.17 -68.29 -51.91
CA GLY A 548 21.95 -67.98 -51.16
C GLY A 548 21.32 -69.16 -50.43
N LYS A 549 22.07 -70.27 -50.26
CA LYS A 549 21.59 -71.49 -49.59
C LYS A 549 21.91 -71.55 -48.10
N GLU A 550 22.65 -70.57 -47.59
CA GLU A 550 23.02 -70.50 -46.18
C GLU A 550 22.00 -69.73 -45.34
N GLU A 551 22.01 -70.06 -44.04
CA GLU A 551 21.13 -69.47 -43.05
C GLU A 551 21.28 -67.95 -42.96
N SER A 552 20.14 -67.26 -42.87
CA SER A 552 20.06 -65.83 -42.71
C SER A 552 20.52 -65.38 -41.33
N VAL A 553 21.12 -64.19 -41.29
CA VAL A 553 21.59 -63.55 -40.05
C VAL A 553 20.84 -62.25 -39.83
N THR A 554 20.20 -62.15 -38.67
CA THR A 554 19.47 -60.96 -38.24
C THR A 554 20.36 -60.05 -37.39
N PHE A 555 20.41 -58.78 -37.78
CA PHE A 555 21.07 -57.70 -37.03
C PHE A 555 20.04 -56.71 -36.51
N THR A 556 20.23 -56.28 -35.28
CA THR A 556 19.49 -55.19 -34.63
C THR A 556 20.49 -54.11 -34.21
N GLY A 557 20.09 -52.85 -34.33
CA GLY A 557 20.92 -51.71 -33.92
C GLY A 557 20.09 -50.47 -33.67
N LYS A 558 20.71 -49.44 -33.10
CA LYS A 558 20.10 -48.12 -32.95
C LYS A 558 20.97 -47.07 -33.60
N PHE A 559 20.36 -45.99 -34.10
CA PHE A 559 21.11 -44.81 -34.51
C PHE A 559 20.54 -43.55 -33.87
N LYS A 560 21.38 -42.51 -33.77
CA LYS A 560 21.00 -41.18 -33.32
C LYS A 560 21.48 -40.14 -34.32
N VAL A 561 20.64 -39.15 -34.63
CA VAL A 561 21.07 -37.98 -35.41
C VAL A 561 21.91 -37.09 -34.50
N TRP A 562 23.16 -36.87 -34.89
CA TRP A 562 24.13 -36.09 -34.11
C TRP A 562 24.14 -34.62 -34.52
N THR A 563 24.27 -34.34 -35.83
CA THR A 563 24.37 -32.98 -36.35
C THR A 563 23.92 -32.91 -37.81
N VAL A 564 23.64 -31.69 -38.28
CA VAL A 564 23.56 -31.37 -39.71
C VAL A 564 24.98 -31.12 -40.23
N CYS A 565 25.41 -31.86 -41.25
CA CYS A 565 26.69 -31.61 -41.95
C CYS A 565 26.52 -30.77 -43.21
N ASP A 566 25.32 -30.74 -43.80
CA ASP A 566 24.98 -29.90 -44.94
C ASP A 566 23.56 -29.34 -44.80
N TRP A 567 23.49 -28.09 -44.36
CA TRP A 567 22.23 -27.37 -44.13
C TRP A 567 21.42 -27.16 -45.42
N HIS A 568 22.07 -27.08 -46.57
CA HIS A 568 21.38 -26.93 -47.84
C HIS A 568 20.66 -28.23 -48.23
N THR A 569 21.36 -29.36 -48.18
CA THR A 569 20.77 -30.68 -48.45
C THR A 569 19.68 -31.01 -47.43
N PHE A 570 19.90 -30.70 -46.15
CA PHE A 570 18.89 -30.87 -45.11
C PHE A 570 17.63 -30.04 -45.40
N GLN A 571 17.77 -28.77 -45.79
CA GLN A 571 16.66 -27.89 -46.15
C GLN A 571 15.91 -28.38 -47.40
N ILE A 572 16.61 -28.79 -48.47
CA ILE A 572 15.99 -29.27 -49.73
C ILE A 572 15.08 -30.47 -49.48
N ASN A 573 15.53 -31.40 -48.65
CA ASN A 573 14.79 -32.64 -48.39
C ASN A 573 13.41 -32.38 -47.75
N ASN A 574 13.26 -31.25 -47.03
CA ASN A 574 12.02 -30.68 -46.49
C ASN A 574 10.90 -31.70 -46.17
N TYR A 575 11.22 -32.67 -45.32
CA TYR A 575 10.27 -33.72 -44.96
C TYR A 575 9.07 -33.13 -44.22
N LYS A 576 7.86 -33.48 -44.69
CA LYS A 576 6.60 -33.04 -44.08
C LYS A 576 6.24 -33.81 -42.79
N SER A 577 6.83 -34.98 -42.59
CA SER A 577 6.61 -35.86 -41.45
C SER A 577 7.95 -36.39 -40.97
N LEU A 578 8.17 -36.28 -39.65
CA LEU A 578 9.37 -36.79 -38.98
C LEU A 578 9.49 -38.30 -39.13
N ASP A 579 8.39 -39.03 -38.94
CA ASP A 579 8.36 -40.50 -39.06
C ASP A 579 8.78 -40.95 -40.46
N LYS A 580 8.35 -40.21 -41.50
CA LYS A 580 8.77 -40.51 -42.87
C LYS A 580 10.27 -40.28 -43.06
N GLU A 581 10.81 -39.21 -42.49
CA GLU A 581 12.25 -38.93 -42.58
C GLU A 581 13.08 -40.00 -41.86
N ILE A 582 12.67 -40.39 -40.65
CA ILE A 582 13.31 -41.46 -39.88
C ILE A 582 13.24 -42.79 -40.62
N ASN A 583 12.07 -43.14 -41.18
CA ASN A 583 11.89 -44.37 -41.97
C ASN A 583 12.77 -44.37 -43.22
N ASP A 584 12.87 -43.25 -43.95
CA ASP A 584 13.73 -43.16 -45.13
C ASP A 584 15.22 -43.28 -44.74
N ILE A 585 15.63 -42.68 -43.61
CA ILE A 585 16.99 -42.85 -43.06
C ILE A 585 17.23 -44.31 -42.68
N GLN A 586 16.29 -44.96 -41.99
CA GLN A 586 16.35 -46.38 -41.63
C GLN A 586 16.46 -47.27 -42.86
N GLU A 587 15.63 -47.06 -43.88
CA GLU A 587 15.66 -47.84 -45.11
C GLU A 587 17.00 -47.71 -45.84
N VAL A 588 17.52 -46.49 -45.97
CA VAL A 588 18.82 -46.27 -46.63
C VAL A 588 19.93 -46.93 -45.82
N LEU A 589 19.90 -46.80 -44.49
CA LEU A 589 20.88 -47.42 -43.60
C LEU A 589 20.83 -48.95 -43.69
N GLN A 590 19.64 -49.55 -43.55
CA GLN A 590 19.43 -51.00 -43.63
C GLN A 590 19.85 -51.54 -44.99
N ARG A 591 19.41 -50.90 -46.09
CA ARG A 591 19.71 -51.34 -47.46
C ARG A 591 21.20 -51.30 -47.76
N ASP A 592 21.89 -50.25 -47.31
CA ASP A 592 23.33 -50.09 -47.56
C ASP A 592 24.18 -51.06 -46.73
N ILE A 593 23.85 -51.22 -45.44
CA ILE A 593 24.53 -52.20 -44.58
C ILE A 593 24.27 -53.61 -45.10
N LYS A 594 23.02 -53.96 -45.42
CA LYS A 594 22.66 -55.27 -45.99
C LYS A 594 23.41 -55.56 -47.27
N ALA A 595 23.39 -54.64 -48.24
CA ALA A 595 24.11 -54.82 -49.51
C ALA A 595 25.62 -55.01 -49.30
N THR A 596 26.21 -54.36 -48.29
CA THR A 596 27.61 -54.53 -47.94
C THR A 596 27.86 -55.91 -47.33
N LEU A 597 27.04 -56.34 -46.37
CA LEU A 597 27.16 -57.62 -45.69
C LEU A 597 26.85 -58.83 -46.58
N GLU A 598 25.96 -58.70 -47.57
CA GLU A 598 25.68 -59.75 -48.56
C GLU A 598 26.94 -60.16 -49.37
N THR A 599 27.94 -59.28 -49.46
CA THR A 599 29.23 -59.57 -50.11
C THR A 599 30.27 -60.22 -49.20
N VAL A 600 29.99 -60.30 -47.90
CA VAL A 600 30.86 -60.87 -46.88
C VAL A 600 30.56 -62.37 -46.74
N PRO A 601 31.58 -63.25 -46.66
CA PRO A 601 31.38 -64.69 -46.40
C PRO A 601 30.64 -64.99 -45.09
N SER A 602 29.79 -66.02 -45.07
CA SER A 602 28.92 -66.35 -43.92
C SER A 602 29.67 -66.54 -42.60
N HIS A 603 30.80 -67.25 -42.64
CA HIS A 603 31.62 -67.52 -41.46
C HIS A 603 32.17 -66.24 -40.79
N LEU A 604 32.31 -65.14 -41.53
CA LEU A 604 32.72 -63.84 -40.98
C LEU A 604 31.54 -63.06 -40.41
N ILE A 605 30.35 -63.12 -41.05
CA ILE A 605 29.14 -62.45 -40.58
C ILE A 605 28.66 -63.02 -39.25
N ARG A 606 28.78 -64.34 -39.05
CA ARG A 606 28.41 -65.01 -37.81
C ARG A 606 29.36 -64.69 -36.64
N TYR A 607 30.58 -64.23 -36.95
CA TYR A 607 31.71 -63.90 -36.07
C TYR A 607 31.84 -64.82 -34.84
N LYS A 608 32.83 -65.73 -34.83
CA LYS A 608 33.12 -66.57 -33.64
C LYS A 608 34.06 -65.88 -32.64
N ASP A 609 34.72 -64.79 -33.03
CA ASP A 609 35.71 -64.08 -32.23
C ASP A 609 35.55 -62.54 -32.28
N GLN A 610 36.17 -61.86 -31.31
CA GLN A 610 36.01 -60.41 -31.13
C GLN A 610 36.69 -59.57 -32.23
N LYS A 611 37.73 -60.10 -32.90
CA LYS A 611 38.41 -59.39 -33.99
C LYS A 611 37.49 -59.35 -35.21
N THR A 612 36.92 -60.49 -35.57
CA THR A 612 35.95 -60.60 -36.67
C THR A 612 34.71 -59.75 -36.39
N LYS A 613 34.20 -59.72 -35.15
CA LYS A 613 33.12 -58.80 -34.75
C LYS A 613 33.47 -57.34 -35.04
N ARG A 614 34.66 -56.87 -34.63
CA ARG A 614 35.08 -55.46 -34.87
C ARG A 614 35.17 -55.14 -36.35
N ASP A 615 35.66 -56.06 -37.17
CA ASP A 615 35.82 -55.83 -38.61
C ASP A 615 34.48 -55.81 -39.34
N VAL A 616 33.51 -56.65 -38.94
CA VAL A 616 32.13 -56.56 -39.40
C VAL A 616 31.49 -55.23 -38.98
N LEU A 617 31.65 -54.80 -37.72
CA LEU A 617 31.08 -53.54 -37.24
C LEU A 617 31.68 -52.29 -37.90
N LYS A 618 32.94 -52.32 -38.35
CA LYS A 618 33.52 -51.22 -39.14
C LYS A 618 32.77 -50.97 -40.45
N THR A 619 32.13 -52.00 -41.02
CA THR A 619 31.37 -51.84 -42.27
C THR A 619 30.16 -50.92 -42.10
N PHE A 620 29.56 -50.88 -40.91
CA PHE A 620 28.40 -50.05 -40.58
C PHE A 620 28.74 -48.55 -40.63
N ASN A 621 29.98 -48.17 -40.32
CA ASN A 621 30.45 -46.79 -40.36
C ASN A 621 30.52 -46.22 -41.80
N TYR A 622 30.60 -47.07 -42.83
CA TYR A 622 30.56 -46.59 -44.21
C TYR A 622 29.15 -46.12 -44.60
N SER A 623 28.11 -46.78 -44.11
CA SER A 623 26.71 -46.42 -44.39
C SER A 623 26.32 -45.08 -43.79
N VAL A 624 26.95 -44.68 -42.66
CA VAL A 624 26.81 -43.34 -42.07
C VAL A 624 27.20 -42.23 -43.06
N LYS A 625 28.25 -42.43 -43.87
CA LYS A 625 28.68 -41.43 -44.87
C LYS A 625 27.65 -41.24 -45.98
N ARG A 626 26.82 -42.26 -46.25
CA ARG A 626 25.74 -42.19 -47.23
C ARG A 626 24.59 -41.35 -46.73
N ILE A 627 24.26 -41.47 -45.43
CA ILE A 627 23.27 -40.62 -44.77
C ILE A 627 23.68 -39.14 -44.82
N ALA A 628 24.95 -38.84 -44.54
CA ALA A 628 25.50 -37.49 -44.64
C ALA A 628 25.29 -36.85 -46.02
N LYS A 629 25.52 -37.62 -47.10
CA LYS A 629 25.36 -37.12 -48.48
C LYS A 629 23.90 -36.98 -48.92
N GLN A 630 23.02 -37.89 -48.49
CA GLN A 630 21.64 -37.94 -48.98
C GLN A 630 20.70 -37.07 -48.16
N PHE A 631 20.92 -37.01 -46.84
CA PHE A 631 20.05 -36.29 -45.90
C PHE A 631 20.66 -34.98 -45.39
N GLY A 632 21.96 -34.76 -45.59
CA GLY A 632 22.69 -33.65 -44.96
C GLY A 632 22.90 -33.85 -43.46
N LEU A 633 22.68 -35.07 -42.95
CA LEU A 633 22.69 -35.43 -41.53
C LEU A 633 23.83 -36.39 -41.20
N MET A 634 24.53 -36.16 -40.10
CA MET A 634 25.42 -37.17 -39.51
C MET A 634 24.68 -37.97 -38.45
N VAL A 635 24.74 -39.30 -38.59
CA VAL A 635 24.17 -40.25 -37.66
C VAL A 635 25.25 -41.07 -36.97
N GLU A 636 25.02 -41.42 -35.73
CA GLU A 636 25.87 -42.34 -34.96
C GLU A 636 25.12 -43.64 -34.75
N ILE A 637 25.75 -44.78 -35.05
CA ILE A 637 25.16 -46.12 -34.84
C ILE A 637 25.68 -46.67 -33.51
N VAL A 638 24.77 -47.09 -32.63
CA VAL A 638 25.05 -47.65 -31.31
C VAL A 638 24.31 -48.97 -31.09
N ASN A 639 24.79 -49.79 -30.15
CA ASN A 639 24.15 -51.02 -29.69
C ASN A 639 23.81 -52.03 -30.81
N ILE A 640 24.78 -52.37 -31.65
CA ILE A 640 24.61 -53.37 -32.71
C ILE A 640 24.72 -54.78 -32.12
N GLU A 641 23.69 -55.59 -32.35
CA GLU A 641 23.56 -56.97 -31.90
C GLU A 641 23.20 -57.89 -33.07
N ARG A 642 23.60 -59.17 -32.95
CA ARG A 642 23.28 -60.25 -33.90
C ARG A 642 22.47 -61.31 -33.17
N SER A 643 21.38 -61.75 -33.77
CA SER A 643 20.64 -62.91 -33.27
C SER A 643 21.38 -64.22 -33.62
N LEU A 644 21.30 -65.21 -32.73
CA LEU A 644 21.80 -66.56 -33.01
C LEU A 644 21.05 -67.15 -34.20
N THR A 645 21.77 -67.83 -35.09
CA THR A 645 21.13 -68.59 -36.16
C THR A 645 20.51 -69.88 -35.59
N GLN A 646 19.52 -70.47 -36.25
CA GLN A 646 18.88 -71.74 -35.90
C GLN A 646 19.91 -72.87 -35.78
N SER A 647 20.92 -72.95 -36.66
CA SER A 647 21.98 -73.95 -36.52
C SER A 647 22.78 -73.76 -35.22
N GLU A 648 23.05 -72.51 -34.83
CA GLU A 648 23.76 -72.20 -33.58
C GLU A 648 22.88 -72.49 -32.35
N GLN A 649 21.58 -72.18 -32.41
CA GLN A 649 20.62 -72.51 -31.34
C GLN A 649 20.51 -74.02 -31.13
N PHE A 650 20.49 -74.80 -32.21
CA PHE A 650 20.45 -76.26 -32.15
C PHE A 650 21.74 -76.83 -31.55
N ALA A 651 22.92 -76.37 -32.00
CA ALA A 651 24.20 -76.81 -31.47
C ALA A 651 24.35 -76.53 -29.96
N VAL A 652 23.87 -75.37 -29.49
CA VAL A 652 23.83 -75.05 -28.05
C VAL A 652 22.94 -76.04 -27.28
N THR A 653 21.78 -76.41 -27.86
CA THR A 653 20.83 -77.35 -27.23
C THR A 653 21.42 -78.75 -27.10
N VAL A 654 22.07 -79.26 -28.16
CA VAL A 654 22.72 -80.58 -28.18
C VAL A 654 23.91 -80.64 -27.20
N ARG A 655 24.76 -79.60 -27.19
CA ARG A 655 25.91 -79.50 -26.26
C ARG A 655 25.47 -79.56 -24.80
N ASN A 656 24.40 -78.86 -24.44
CA ASN A 656 23.87 -78.89 -23.08
C ASN A 656 23.35 -80.29 -22.70
N GLY A 657 22.77 -81.03 -23.64
CA GLY A 657 22.31 -82.41 -23.41
C GLY A 657 23.44 -83.42 -23.16
N HIS A 658 24.58 -83.29 -23.84
CA HIS A 658 25.75 -84.16 -23.65
C HIS A 658 26.47 -83.89 -22.32
N HIS A 659 26.59 -82.62 -21.92
CA HIS A 659 27.25 -82.24 -20.68
C HIS A 659 26.56 -82.84 -19.46
N GLN A 660 25.22 -82.86 -19.45
CA GLN A 660 24.44 -83.41 -18.35
C GLN A 660 24.70 -84.91 -18.12
N ARG A 661 24.87 -85.70 -19.20
CA ARG A 661 25.10 -87.16 -19.11
C ARG A 661 26.50 -87.53 -18.60
N ALA A 662 27.49 -86.66 -18.78
CA ALA A 662 28.87 -86.91 -18.34
C ALA A 662 29.02 -86.76 -16.82
N LEU A 663 28.26 -85.84 -16.22
CA LEU A 663 28.27 -85.59 -14.77
C LEU A 663 27.74 -86.81 -13.98
N ASP A 664 26.67 -87.44 -14.45
CA ASP A 664 26.04 -88.58 -13.77
C ASP A 664 26.96 -89.83 -13.67
N ARG A 665 27.96 -89.96 -14.55
CA ARG A 665 28.83 -91.15 -14.62
C ARG A 665 29.98 -91.11 -13.61
N LEU A 666 30.51 -89.92 -13.31
CA LEU A 666 31.67 -89.73 -12.42
C LEU A 666 31.33 -89.90 -10.94
N GLU A 667 30.08 -89.64 -10.56
CA GLU A 667 29.63 -89.73 -9.18
C GLU A 667 29.61 -91.19 -8.66
N ILE A 668 29.45 -92.16 -9.56
CA ILE A 668 29.43 -93.60 -9.26
C ILE A 668 30.84 -94.16 -9.00
N GLU A 669 31.87 -93.71 -9.71
CA GLU A 669 33.24 -94.25 -9.60
C GLU A 669 33.95 -93.80 -8.31
N ASN A 670 33.66 -92.59 -7.81
CA ASN A 670 34.32 -92.05 -6.63
C ASN A 670 33.95 -92.77 -5.31
N GLN A 671 32.77 -93.40 -5.23
CA GLN A 671 32.31 -94.09 -4.03
C GLN A 671 33.01 -95.45 -3.81
N MET A 672 33.60 -96.06 -4.85
CA MET A 672 34.23 -97.37 -4.75
C MET A 672 35.72 -97.34 -4.33
N ALA A 673 36.44 -96.23 -4.53
CA ALA A 673 37.87 -96.13 -4.21
C ALA A 673 38.20 -95.88 -2.71
N GLY A 674 37.25 -95.38 -1.92
CA GLY A 674 37.51 -94.90 -0.56
C GLY A 674 37.65 -95.95 0.56
N LYS A 675 37.31 -97.23 0.32
CA LYS A 675 37.25 -98.25 1.40
C LYS A 675 38.51 -99.12 1.56
N THR A 676 39.52 -99.00 0.70
CA THR A 676 40.60 -100.00 0.59
C THR A 676 41.95 -99.58 1.21
N ASN A 677 42.18 -98.31 1.59
CA ASN A 677 43.53 -97.80 1.91
C ASN A 677 43.79 -97.40 3.38
N GLN A 678 42.85 -97.55 4.30
CA GLN A 678 43.00 -96.98 5.65
C GLN A 678 44.07 -97.69 6.51
N ALA A 679 44.28 -99.00 6.33
CA ALA A 679 45.17 -99.79 7.19
C ALA A 679 46.68 -99.51 6.98
N ASP A 680 47.06 -99.06 5.78
CA ASP A 680 48.48 -98.78 5.45
C ASP A 680 48.91 -97.37 5.85
N ILE A 681 47.94 -96.44 5.96
CA ILE A 681 48.16 -95.09 6.49
C ILE A 681 48.54 -95.16 7.97
N ASP A 682 47.76 -95.91 8.77
CA ASP A 682 48.00 -96.06 10.21
C ASP A 682 49.38 -96.68 10.51
N LYS A 683 49.89 -97.53 9.60
CA LYS A 683 51.20 -98.21 9.76
C LYS A 683 52.39 -97.31 9.39
N LEU A 684 52.19 -96.34 8.49
CA LEU A 684 53.20 -95.33 8.13
C LEU A 684 53.42 -94.33 9.27
N ASP A 685 52.35 -93.90 9.94
CA ASP A 685 52.43 -92.94 11.05
C ASP A 685 53.29 -93.47 12.20
N VAL A 686 53.18 -94.75 12.55
CA VAL A 686 54.01 -95.40 13.58
C VAL A 686 55.50 -95.39 13.22
N LEU A 687 55.83 -95.60 11.94
CA LEU A 687 57.23 -95.63 11.50
C LEU A 687 57.86 -94.23 11.46
N TYR A 688 57.08 -93.19 11.14
CA TYR A 688 57.55 -91.81 11.18
C TYR A 688 57.91 -91.35 12.58
N GLU A 689 57.12 -91.72 13.60
CA GLU A 689 57.48 -91.32 14.96
C GLU A 689 58.70 -92.07 15.49
N LYS A 690 58.87 -93.33 15.11
CA LYS A 690 60.13 -94.04 15.40
C LYS A 690 61.33 -93.38 14.71
N GLU A 691 61.15 -92.84 13.51
CA GLU A 691 62.23 -92.11 12.81
C GLU A 691 62.62 -90.86 13.59
N LYS A 692 61.62 -90.10 14.06
CA LYS A 692 61.82 -88.87 14.83
C LYS A 692 62.53 -89.13 16.16
N GLU A 693 62.12 -90.16 16.90
CA GLU A 693 62.76 -90.57 18.15
C GLU A 693 64.25 -90.92 17.95
N LEU A 694 64.59 -91.58 16.84
CA LEU A 694 65.98 -91.89 16.50
C LEU A 694 66.79 -90.62 16.17
N ILE A 695 66.19 -89.60 15.53
CA ILE A 695 66.87 -88.31 15.30
C ILE A 695 67.15 -87.61 16.64
N GLU A 696 66.15 -87.56 17.52
CA GLU A 696 66.23 -86.83 18.79
C GLU A 696 67.21 -87.47 19.78
N ALA A 697 67.37 -88.79 19.73
CA ALA A 697 68.38 -89.51 20.52
C ALA A 697 69.83 -89.34 20.01
N GLY A 698 70.04 -88.56 18.94
CA GLY A 698 71.37 -88.19 18.44
C GLY A 698 72.00 -89.24 17.53
N TYR A 699 71.23 -90.20 17.02
CA TYR A 699 71.71 -91.17 16.06
C TYR A 699 71.99 -90.49 14.71
N ALA A 700 73.24 -90.61 14.27
CA ALA A 700 73.67 -90.07 12.99
C ALA A 700 72.88 -90.70 11.83
N ASP A 701 72.81 -89.99 10.69
CA ASP A 701 72.00 -90.40 9.54
C ASP A 701 72.46 -91.75 8.93
N ASP A 702 73.70 -92.16 9.20
CA ASP A 702 74.29 -93.43 8.80
C ASP A 702 74.14 -94.55 9.85
N ASP A 703 73.41 -94.29 10.95
CA ASP A 703 73.17 -95.30 11.97
C ASP A 703 72.31 -96.45 11.43
N PRO A 704 72.70 -97.72 11.67
CA PRO A 704 72.00 -98.89 11.14
C PRO A 704 70.51 -98.95 11.48
N ASP A 705 70.11 -98.54 12.69
CA ASP A 705 68.71 -98.63 13.15
C ASP A 705 67.83 -97.60 12.42
N ARG A 706 68.41 -96.43 12.15
CA ARG A 706 67.74 -95.34 11.44
C ARG A 706 67.62 -95.63 9.94
N ILE A 707 68.67 -96.21 9.34
CA ILE A 707 68.60 -96.71 7.95
C ILE A 707 67.53 -97.81 7.84
N ALA A 708 67.46 -98.74 8.78
CA ALA A 708 66.46 -99.81 8.76
C ALA A 708 65.02 -99.27 8.87
N ASN A 709 64.79 -98.26 9.72
CA ASN A 709 63.49 -97.63 9.86
C ASN A 709 63.06 -96.87 8.60
N ARG A 710 63.95 -96.07 8.00
CA ARG A 710 63.70 -95.40 6.70
C ARG A 710 63.38 -96.40 5.59
N LYS A 711 64.09 -97.52 5.54
CA LYS A 711 63.83 -98.56 4.53
C LYS A 711 62.45 -99.21 4.68
N ASN A 712 61.93 -99.33 5.90
CA ASN A 712 60.57 -99.81 6.14
C ASN A 712 59.50 -98.78 5.72
N ILE A 713 59.73 -97.49 6.00
CA ILE A 713 58.88 -96.39 5.53
C ILE A 713 58.82 -96.39 3.99
N GLU A 714 59.99 -96.49 3.34
CA GLU A 714 60.07 -96.57 1.89
C GLU A 714 59.43 -97.83 1.33
N ASN A 715 59.51 -98.97 2.01
CA ASN A 715 58.82 -100.19 1.57
C ASN A 715 57.30 -100.08 1.62
N ILE A 716 56.72 -99.46 2.66
CA ILE A 716 55.26 -99.25 2.70
C ILE A 716 54.84 -98.20 1.66
N ARG A 717 55.64 -97.14 1.46
CA ARG A 717 55.43 -96.18 0.37
C ARG A 717 55.62 -96.79 -1.03
N GLY A 718 56.50 -97.78 -1.17
CA GLY A 718 56.82 -98.44 -2.43
C GLY A 718 55.90 -99.60 -2.79
N THR A 719 55.21 -100.21 -1.81
CA THR A 719 54.27 -101.32 -2.04
C THR A 719 52.79 -100.91 -2.06
N ASN A 720 52.45 -99.65 -1.73
CA ASN A 720 51.08 -99.14 -1.88
C ASN A 720 50.98 -98.05 -2.97
N PRO A 721 50.49 -98.37 -4.18
CA PRO A 721 50.35 -97.41 -5.29
C PRO A 721 49.24 -96.37 -5.05
N THR A 722 48.48 -96.49 -3.96
CA THR A 722 47.17 -95.86 -3.78
C THR A 722 47.20 -94.50 -3.09
N TYR A 723 48.39 -93.93 -2.86
CA TYR A 723 48.54 -92.50 -2.57
C TYR A 723 48.57 -91.61 -3.83
N SER A 724 48.70 -92.21 -5.03
CA SER A 724 48.65 -91.47 -6.31
C SER A 724 47.23 -91.27 -6.84
N ILE A 725 46.23 -92.04 -6.37
CA ILE A 725 44.90 -92.09 -7.03
C ILE A 725 43.91 -91.08 -6.44
N VAL A 726 44.02 -90.68 -5.16
CA VAL A 726 43.13 -89.65 -4.57
C VAL A 726 43.50 -88.22 -5.04
N SER A 727 44.71 -87.99 -5.55
CA SER A 727 45.11 -86.73 -6.19
C SER A 727 44.77 -86.62 -7.68
N GLU A 728 44.41 -87.72 -8.37
CA GLU A 728 44.13 -87.72 -9.82
C GLU A 728 42.64 -87.63 -10.18
N ILE A 729 41.71 -87.98 -9.28
CA ILE A 729 40.27 -87.93 -9.60
C ILE A 729 39.65 -86.52 -9.40
N ARG A 730 40.18 -85.70 -8.48
CA ARG A 730 39.68 -84.33 -8.22
C ARG A 730 39.96 -83.32 -9.36
N PRO A 731 41.09 -83.38 -10.08
CA PRO A 731 41.32 -82.60 -11.30
C PRO A 731 40.41 -83.00 -12.47
N GLN A 732 40.03 -84.27 -12.61
CA GLN A 732 39.16 -84.74 -13.70
C GLN A 732 37.71 -84.24 -13.58
N LEU A 733 37.19 -84.09 -12.35
CA LEU A 733 35.89 -83.44 -12.08
C LEU A 733 35.91 -81.92 -12.35
N SER A 734 37.06 -81.26 -12.20
CA SER A 734 37.26 -79.84 -12.52
C SER A 734 37.55 -79.58 -14.01
N GLN A 735 38.13 -80.56 -14.71
CA GLN A 735 38.34 -80.53 -16.16
C GLN A 735 37.04 -80.79 -16.92
N LEU A 736 36.16 -81.70 -16.47
CA LEU A 736 34.87 -81.94 -17.15
C LEU A 736 33.84 -80.80 -16.99
N THR A 737 34.01 -79.90 -16.02
CA THR A 737 33.22 -78.66 -15.87
C THR A 737 33.86 -77.44 -16.56
N SER A 738 35.10 -77.55 -17.06
CA SER A 738 35.83 -76.45 -17.73
C SER A 738 36.27 -76.75 -19.17
N GLU A 739 36.20 -78.01 -19.61
CA GLU A 739 36.38 -78.39 -21.00
C GLU A 739 35.07 -78.22 -21.76
N ARG A 740 34.99 -77.15 -22.56
CA ARG A 740 34.08 -77.13 -23.69
C ARG A 740 34.37 -78.38 -24.52
N PRO A 741 33.39 -79.28 -24.76
CA PRO A 741 33.60 -80.33 -25.75
C PRO A 741 33.99 -79.62 -27.06
N ALA A 742 35.04 -80.13 -27.71
CA ALA A 742 35.56 -79.61 -28.97
C ALA A 742 34.39 -79.20 -29.85
N ASP A 743 34.45 -78.00 -30.43
CA ASP A 743 33.48 -77.54 -31.42
C ASP A 743 33.49 -78.55 -32.58
N GLU A 744 32.67 -79.59 -32.47
CA GLU A 744 32.17 -80.28 -33.66
C GLU A 744 31.40 -79.19 -34.40
N ASP A 745 31.98 -78.73 -35.51
CA ASP A 745 31.36 -77.79 -36.42
C ASP A 745 30.09 -78.46 -36.95
N PHE A 746 28.99 -78.26 -36.22
CA PHE A 746 27.67 -78.64 -36.67
C PHE A 746 27.35 -77.72 -37.83
N SER A 747 27.58 -78.21 -39.04
CA SER A 747 27.33 -77.44 -40.25
C SER A 747 25.82 -77.29 -40.46
N PHE A 748 25.44 -76.31 -41.27
CA PHE A 748 24.04 -76.14 -41.66
C PHE A 748 23.50 -77.40 -42.37
N ASP A 749 24.37 -78.15 -43.05
CA ASP A 749 24.03 -79.44 -43.66
C ASP A 749 23.79 -80.54 -42.62
N ASP A 750 24.50 -80.54 -41.49
CA ASP A 750 24.28 -81.48 -40.38
C ASP A 750 22.95 -81.23 -39.67
N PHE A 751 22.55 -79.97 -39.52
CA PHE A 751 21.22 -79.60 -39.03
C PHE A 751 20.11 -80.08 -39.97
N HIS A 752 20.27 -79.90 -41.28
CA HIS A 752 19.32 -80.39 -42.27
C HIS A 752 19.28 -81.93 -42.33
N GLN A 753 20.40 -82.63 -42.18
CA GLN A 753 20.44 -84.09 -42.07
C GLN A 753 19.76 -84.59 -40.78
N ALA A 754 19.95 -83.91 -39.64
CA ALA A 754 19.31 -84.26 -38.38
C ALA A 754 17.78 -84.12 -38.43
N LEU A 755 17.26 -83.10 -39.11
CA LEU A 755 15.82 -82.91 -39.35
C LEU A 755 15.21 -83.99 -40.27
N GLN A 756 16.01 -84.65 -41.10
CA GLN A 756 15.55 -85.65 -42.08
C GLN A 756 15.68 -87.11 -41.59
N ASN A 757 16.22 -87.37 -40.38
CA ASN A 757 16.52 -88.72 -39.91
C ASN A 757 15.74 -89.09 -38.61
N PRO A 758 14.62 -89.85 -38.67
CA PRO A 758 13.75 -90.09 -37.50
C PRO A 758 14.34 -90.99 -36.41
N ALA A 759 15.46 -91.67 -36.66
CA ALA A 759 16.07 -92.64 -35.74
C ALA A 759 16.86 -91.99 -34.57
N LEU A 760 17.06 -90.67 -34.59
CA LEU A 760 17.59 -89.88 -33.45
C LEU A 760 16.46 -89.26 -32.59
N SER A 761 15.19 -89.51 -32.96
CA SER A 761 13.98 -88.96 -32.32
C SER A 761 13.17 -90.00 -31.51
N SER A 762 13.67 -91.22 -31.30
CA SER A 762 12.90 -92.31 -30.68
C SER A 762 13.47 -92.83 -29.36
N GLU A 763 13.45 -92.02 -28.30
CA GLU A 763 13.24 -92.51 -26.93
C GLU A 763 12.33 -91.52 -26.19
N GLN A 764 11.02 -91.63 -26.46
CA GLN A 764 9.99 -91.04 -25.62
C GLN A 764 9.80 -91.90 -24.36
N PRO A 765 9.80 -91.33 -23.14
CA PRO A 765 9.12 -91.93 -22.01
C PRO A 765 7.62 -91.67 -22.14
N THR A 766 6.86 -92.75 -22.35
CA THR A 766 5.40 -92.74 -22.32
C THR A 766 4.83 -92.30 -20.97
N LYS A 767 3.82 -91.43 -21.07
CA LYS A 767 2.73 -91.13 -20.10
C LYS A 767 2.42 -92.24 -19.08
N ARG A 768 2.36 -91.89 -17.78
CA ARG A 768 1.13 -91.87 -16.96
C ARG A 768 1.42 -91.59 -15.48
N LEU A 769 0.96 -90.44 -15.00
CA LEU A 769 0.10 -90.35 -13.82
C LEU A 769 -0.75 -89.07 -13.93
N LYS A 770 -2.04 -89.26 -14.24
CA LYS A 770 -3.11 -88.31 -13.95
C LYS A 770 -3.43 -88.45 -12.46
N LYS A 771 -3.58 -87.35 -11.71
CA LYS A 771 -4.86 -86.96 -11.08
C LYS A 771 -4.74 -85.68 -10.24
N ASP A 772 -5.88 -84.99 -10.22
CA ASP A 772 -6.38 -83.95 -9.31
C ASP A 772 -5.92 -82.50 -9.61
N THR A 773 -6.70 -81.71 -10.37
CA THR A 773 -7.78 -80.75 -9.96
C THR A 773 -7.22 -79.54 -9.19
N LYS A 774 -7.55 -78.27 -9.47
CA LYS A 774 -8.84 -77.66 -9.85
C LYS A 774 -8.62 -76.18 -10.27
N GLU A 775 -9.48 -75.69 -11.17
CA GLU A 775 -10.18 -74.37 -11.20
C GLU A 775 -9.54 -73.15 -10.49
N GLU A 776 -9.36 -72.03 -11.19
CA GLU A 776 -10.40 -70.99 -11.34
C GLU A 776 -10.01 -69.93 -12.41
N ASP A 777 -11.04 -69.53 -13.16
CA ASP A 777 -11.10 -68.52 -14.20
C ASP A 777 -11.23 -67.08 -13.63
N ASP A 778 -11.13 -66.10 -14.55
CA ASP A 778 -11.66 -64.71 -14.52
C ASP A 778 -11.04 -63.74 -13.48
N GLU A 779 -10.56 -62.53 -13.78
CA GLU A 779 -10.97 -61.46 -14.71
C GLU A 779 -9.76 -60.60 -15.11
#